data_AF-A0A7R9BYI4-F1
#
_entry.id   AF-A0A7R9BYI4-F1
#
_cell.length_a   1.000
_cell.length_b   1.000
_cell.length_c   1.000
_cell.angle_alpha   90.00
_cell.angle_beta   90.00
_cell.angle_gamma   90.00
#
_symmetry.space_group_name_H-M   'P 1'
#
loop_
_entity.id
_entity.type
_entity.pdbx_description
1 polymer ?
#
loop_
_entity_poly.entity_id
_entity_poly.type
_entity_poly.pdbx_seq_one_letter_code
_entity_poly.pdbx_strand_id
1 'polypeptide(L)'
;MYGDKKVTTDAKQAYEWMMQTFADADTIVNRAQAGLDTLAAQPEVNPTQLAAIGFCYGGKVVLDLARSGAPLKAVVTFHATLAPKAPAVEGQIQGEILVLHGELDSMVTLDDVASFREEMHAAKVDHEVIIFEDAKHGFSNPLADERAKANGVDLGYNPEAERQGLDAMYDLLERNLNALLTWFDVHGRHDLPWQVADDPYKVWVSEIMLQQTQVKTVLQYFERFIERFPTVAALGTASWDEVAPYWAGLGYYARARNLHKAAGVVARQGHFPQTLEDWIELPGIGPSTAGALMSLGLRQYGVIMDGNVKRVLARFFAIEDDLSKPVHERSMWQLATELCPTERNHDYTQAIMDLGATVCTPKKPLCLYCPMQQHCKAHAQGLETELPFKKPKKAVPVKSAQILVLRHHNQWLWQQRPNSGLWGGLWCLPIFENRDELTQLCQSLGLKQVSQRAEISHSFTHFTWQLEALCFEVDADQLEHLTCRTTPPAPSGSQLPASQVQQLKNMRLAQQLPVPVQGIKRHGLTDTWGASRSSGRTHEGIDILAPRGTKVFSATEGLVADLRNNNLGGKVVWIMGPAGTWHYYAHLDDHKRGLSVGDYVKKGDLIGYVGNTGNARHTAPHLHYGLYLQEALINRLVEFAESGNQQKIILAGQNHQGWIMEITEDALLISTGFAEKTGKDVWINFSDLEHAQLFYWDNQHDQWAPFTL
;
A
#
# COMPACT_ATOMS: atom_id res chain seq x y z
N MET A 1 -1.90 -58.11 13.06
CA MET A 1 -2.93 -58.82 12.28
C MET A 1 -3.74 -59.79 13.13
N TYR A 2 -3.16 -60.90 13.62
CA TYR A 2 -3.93 -61.99 14.25
C TYR A 2 -4.30 -61.80 15.74
N GLY A 3 -3.70 -60.81 16.42
CA GLY A 3 -3.84 -60.61 17.88
C GLY A 3 -2.80 -61.39 18.68
N ASP A 4 -2.66 -61.08 19.97
CA ASP A 4 -1.81 -61.82 20.94
C ASP A 4 -0.36 -62.06 20.50
N LYS A 5 0.20 -61.18 19.66
CA LYS A 5 1.55 -61.32 19.07
C LYS A 5 1.77 -62.62 18.28
N LYS A 6 0.69 -63.27 17.81
CA LYS A 6 0.78 -64.45 16.95
C LYS A 6 1.45 -64.11 15.62
N VAL A 7 2.37 -64.97 15.19
CA VAL A 7 3.05 -64.93 13.89
C VAL A 7 3.13 -66.34 13.32
N THR A 8 3.06 -66.46 12.00
CA THR A 8 3.21 -67.74 11.31
C THR A 8 3.79 -67.52 9.91
N THR A 9 4.55 -68.51 9.44
CA THR A 9 5.03 -68.59 8.06
C THR A 9 4.29 -69.67 7.26
N ASP A 10 3.37 -70.41 7.89
CA ASP A 10 2.55 -71.42 7.23
C ASP A 10 1.29 -70.78 6.64
N ALA A 11 1.08 -70.97 5.33
CA ALA A 11 0.00 -70.30 4.60
C ALA A 11 -1.40 -70.75 5.04
N LYS A 12 -1.57 -72.04 5.39
CA LYS A 12 -2.87 -72.57 5.84
C LYS A 12 -3.24 -72.01 7.21
N GLN A 13 -2.29 -71.99 8.14
CA GLN A 13 -2.47 -71.39 9.45
C GLN A 13 -2.71 -69.87 9.37
N ALA A 14 -1.97 -69.17 8.49
CA ALA A 14 -2.19 -67.75 8.23
C ALA A 14 -3.62 -67.48 7.73
N TYR A 15 -4.10 -68.31 6.78
CA TYR A 15 -5.46 -68.25 6.27
C TYR A 15 -6.50 -68.52 7.36
N GLU A 16 -6.34 -69.58 8.15
CA GLU A 16 -7.24 -69.89 9.27
C GLU A 16 -7.33 -68.74 10.28
N TRP A 17 -6.19 -68.15 10.67
CA TRP A 17 -6.17 -67.02 11.60
C TRP A 17 -6.70 -65.72 10.98
N MET A 18 -6.47 -65.50 9.69
CA MET A 18 -7.10 -64.40 8.95
C MET A 18 -8.63 -64.59 8.95
N MET A 19 -9.13 -65.78 8.65
CA MET A 19 -10.57 -66.08 8.64
C MET A 19 -11.22 -65.88 10.01
N GLN A 20 -10.49 -66.12 11.11
CA GLN A 20 -10.98 -65.78 12.47
C GLN A 20 -11.25 -64.29 12.66
N THR A 21 -10.53 -63.41 11.96
CA THR A 21 -10.79 -61.96 12.04
C THR A 21 -12.11 -61.54 11.38
N PHE A 22 -12.64 -62.37 10.49
CA PHE A 22 -13.95 -62.16 9.88
C PHE A 22 -15.11 -62.69 10.74
N ALA A 23 -14.83 -63.49 11.77
CA ALA A 23 -15.85 -64.05 12.65
C ALA A 23 -16.56 -62.97 13.49
N ASP A 24 -15.83 -61.92 13.85
CA ASP A 24 -16.38 -60.70 14.45
C ASP A 24 -15.81 -59.50 13.71
N ALA A 25 -16.66 -58.82 12.95
CA ALA A 25 -16.24 -57.72 12.10
C ALA A 25 -15.80 -56.46 12.87
N ASP A 26 -16.13 -56.33 14.16
CA ASP A 26 -15.57 -55.25 14.99
C ASP A 26 -14.11 -55.52 15.35
N THR A 27 -13.66 -56.79 15.29
CA THR A 27 -12.26 -57.14 15.54
C THR A 27 -11.31 -56.44 14.58
N ILE A 28 -11.69 -56.32 13.30
CA ILE A 28 -10.88 -55.68 12.27
C ILE A 28 -10.81 -54.17 12.51
N VAL A 29 -11.97 -53.53 12.67
CA VAL A 29 -12.09 -52.08 12.90
C VAL A 29 -11.37 -51.69 14.19
N ASN A 30 -11.61 -52.38 15.31
CA ASN A 30 -10.97 -52.08 16.59
C ASN A 30 -9.45 -52.18 16.52
N ARG A 31 -8.92 -53.20 15.83
CA ARG A 31 -7.46 -53.37 15.66
C ARG A 31 -6.87 -52.31 14.74
N ALA A 32 -7.56 -51.97 13.66
CA ALA A 32 -7.13 -50.95 12.72
C ALA A 32 -7.17 -49.56 13.36
N GLN A 33 -8.23 -49.24 14.11
CA GLN A 33 -8.37 -48.01 14.88
C GLN A 33 -7.29 -47.88 15.94
N ALA A 34 -7.01 -48.94 16.72
CA ALA A 34 -5.91 -48.91 17.68
C ALA A 34 -4.54 -48.66 17.02
N GLY A 35 -4.34 -49.18 15.80
CA GLY A 35 -3.16 -48.88 15.00
C GLY A 35 -3.11 -47.41 14.55
N LEU A 36 -4.24 -46.88 14.07
CA LEU A 36 -4.38 -45.48 13.67
C LEU A 36 -4.16 -44.52 14.84
N ASP A 37 -4.74 -44.81 16.01
CA ASP A 37 -4.58 -44.03 17.25
C ASP A 37 -3.11 -44.03 17.71
N THR A 38 -2.45 -45.20 17.63
CA THR A 38 -1.03 -45.33 17.97
C THR A 38 -0.15 -44.50 17.03
N LEU A 39 -0.47 -44.49 15.73
CA LEU A 39 0.22 -43.67 14.73
C LEU A 39 -0.02 -42.18 14.98
N ALA A 40 -1.28 -41.78 15.17
CA ALA A 40 -1.68 -40.40 15.41
C ALA A 40 -1.08 -39.80 16.70
N ALA A 41 -0.72 -40.64 17.67
CA ALA A 41 -0.06 -40.24 18.91
C ALA A 41 1.46 -40.02 18.77
N GLN A 42 2.09 -40.39 17.63
CA GLN A 42 3.52 -40.16 17.44
C GLN A 42 3.83 -38.67 17.24
N PRO A 43 4.86 -38.10 17.89
CA PRO A 43 5.22 -36.69 17.76
C PRO A 43 5.47 -36.21 16.32
N GLU A 44 5.95 -37.10 15.46
CA GLU A 44 6.25 -36.84 14.05
C GLU A 44 5.04 -36.93 13.11
N VAL A 45 3.86 -37.31 13.61
CA VAL A 45 2.65 -37.51 12.79
C VAL A 45 1.69 -36.33 12.94
N ASN A 46 1.17 -35.83 11.82
CA ASN A 46 0.06 -34.88 11.84
C ASN A 46 -1.27 -35.66 11.94
N PRO A 47 -1.99 -35.60 13.07
CA PRO A 47 -3.19 -36.41 13.29
C PRO A 47 -4.40 -35.95 12.45
N THR A 48 -4.31 -34.79 11.79
CA THR A 48 -5.37 -34.23 10.93
C THR A 48 -5.20 -34.60 9.45
N GLN A 49 -4.07 -35.21 9.09
CA GLN A 49 -3.64 -35.53 7.72
C GLN A 49 -3.29 -37.01 7.59
N LEU A 50 -4.26 -37.88 7.93
CA LEU A 50 -4.08 -39.32 7.93
C LEU A 50 -4.71 -39.94 6.66
N ALA A 51 -4.04 -40.92 6.08
CA ALA A 51 -4.55 -41.71 4.98
C ALA A 51 -4.31 -43.20 5.24
N ALA A 52 -5.13 -44.06 4.66
CA ALA A 52 -5.01 -45.51 4.83
C ALA A 52 -4.92 -46.21 3.47
N ILE A 53 -3.88 -47.02 3.29
CA ILE A 53 -3.63 -47.77 2.06
C ILE A 53 -3.67 -49.26 2.41
N GLY A 54 -4.48 -50.02 1.68
CA GLY A 54 -4.68 -51.44 1.94
C GLY A 54 -4.57 -52.29 0.68
N PHE A 55 -3.96 -53.46 0.83
CA PHE A 55 -3.78 -54.45 -0.25
C PHE A 55 -4.52 -55.74 0.12
N CYS A 56 -5.30 -56.31 -0.80
CA CYS A 56 -6.06 -57.56 -0.58
C CYS A 56 -6.92 -57.46 0.70
N TYR A 57 -6.68 -58.34 1.68
CA TYR A 57 -7.29 -58.30 3.01
C TYR A 57 -7.11 -56.93 3.70
N GLY A 58 -5.92 -56.33 3.59
CA GLY A 58 -5.66 -55.00 4.14
C GLY A 58 -6.52 -53.91 3.48
N GLY A 59 -6.89 -54.09 2.21
CA GLY A 59 -7.82 -53.21 1.51
C GLY A 59 -9.22 -53.21 2.13
N LYS A 60 -9.71 -54.40 2.49
CA LYS A 60 -10.95 -54.51 3.27
C LYS A 60 -10.84 -53.82 4.62
N VAL A 61 -9.72 -54.03 5.33
CA VAL A 61 -9.48 -53.43 6.66
C VAL A 61 -9.60 -51.90 6.60
N VAL A 62 -8.98 -51.26 5.61
CA VAL A 62 -9.00 -49.79 5.51
C VAL A 62 -10.36 -49.25 5.05
N LEU A 63 -11.11 -49.99 4.23
CA LEU A 63 -12.49 -49.64 3.87
C LEU A 63 -13.43 -49.72 5.07
N ASP A 64 -13.34 -50.79 5.86
CA ASP A 64 -14.16 -50.95 7.06
C ASP A 64 -13.78 -49.92 8.13
N LEU A 65 -12.50 -49.57 8.24
CA LEU A 65 -12.03 -48.47 9.08
C LEU A 65 -12.62 -47.13 8.62
N ALA A 66 -12.62 -46.84 7.32
CA ALA A 66 -13.24 -45.64 6.77
C ALA A 66 -14.74 -45.58 7.03
N ARG A 67 -15.46 -46.68 6.78
CA ARG A 67 -16.90 -46.83 7.08
C ARG A 67 -17.22 -46.64 8.56
N SER A 68 -16.28 -46.93 9.47
CA SER A 68 -16.47 -46.73 10.91
C SER A 68 -16.42 -45.26 11.37
N GLY A 69 -16.03 -44.34 10.48
CA GLY A 69 -15.88 -42.91 10.78
C GLY A 69 -14.48 -42.51 11.22
N ALA A 70 -13.46 -43.32 10.93
CA ALA A 70 -12.08 -42.95 11.19
C ALA A 70 -11.71 -41.65 10.44
N PRO A 71 -10.92 -40.74 11.06
CA PRO A 71 -10.62 -39.42 10.50
C PRO A 71 -9.54 -39.50 9.40
N LEU A 72 -9.85 -40.19 8.31
CA LEU A 72 -8.96 -40.38 7.17
C LEU A 72 -9.32 -39.38 6.06
N LYS A 73 -8.32 -38.72 5.48
CA LYS A 73 -8.45 -37.80 4.33
C LYS A 73 -8.43 -38.50 2.99
N ALA A 74 -7.80 -39.68 2.92
CA ALA A 74 -7.76 -40.50 1.73
C ALA A 74 -7.71 -41.99 2.10
N VAL A 75 -8.39 -42.82 1.31
CA VAL A 75 -8.40 -44.28 1.46
C VAL A 75 -8.11 -44.90 0.11
N VAL A 76 -7.08 -45.74 0.03
CA VAL A 76 -6.70 -46.43 -1.21
C VAL A 76 -6.72 -47.93 -1.01
N THR A 77 -7.30 -48.63 -1.97
CA THR A 77 -7.31 -50.09 -1.97
C THR A 77 -6.75 -50.68 -3.25
N PHE A 78 -5.97 -51.74 -3.12
CA PHE A 78 -5.53 -52.60 -4.22
C PHE A 78 -6.16 -53.97 -4.06
N HIS A 79 -6.86 -54.47 -5.09
CA HIS A 79 -7.47 -55.80 -5.16
C HIS A 79 -8.21 -56.21 -3.87
N ALA A 80 -9.01 -55.30 -3.32
CA ALA A 80 -9.67 -55.48 -2.03
C ALA A 80 -11.03 -56.18 -2.14
N THR A 81 -11.42 -56.88 -1.09
CA THR A 81 -12.82 -57.27 -0.89
C THR A 81 -13.65 -56.02 -0.59
N LEU A 82 -14.61 -55.71 -1.46
CA LEU A 82 -15.39 -54.46 -1.41
C LEU A 82 -16.66 -54.57 -0.58
N ALA A 83 -17.19 -55.79 -0.42
CA ALA A 83 -18.43 -56.07 0.27
C ALA A 83 -18.45 -55.46 1.70
N PRO A 84 -19.42 -54.57 2.00
CA PRO A 84 -19.53 -53.95 3.32
C PRO A 84 -20.05 -54.92 4.38
N LYS A 85 -19.66 -54.72 5.65
CA LYS A 85 -20.36 -55.31 6.81
C LYS A 85 -21.74 -54.68 6.99
N ALA A 86 -21.77 -53.35 6.88
CA ALA A 86 -22.96 -52.51 6.88
C ALA A 86 -22.74 -51.42 5.82
N PRO A 87 -23.78 -51.03 5.07
CA PRO A 87 -23.66 -49.97 4.08
C PRO A 87 -23.09 -48.70 4.70
N ALA A 88 -22.26 -47.98 3.95
CA ALA A 88 -21.78 -46.66 4.33
C ALA A 88 -22.97 -45.75 4.68
N VAL A 89 -22.82 -45.01 5.78
CA VAL A 89 -23.79 -44.01 6.22
C VAL A 89 -23.32 -42.65 5.75
N GLU A 90 -24.23 -41.85 5.21
CA GLU A 90 -23.95 -40.48 4.80
C GLU A 90 -23.28 -39.69 5.94
N GLY A 91 -22.14 -39.06 5.64
CA GLY A 91 -21.36 -38.26 6.59
C GLY A 91 -20.45 -39.04 7.54
N GLN A 92 -20.41 -40.38 7.50
CA GLN A 92 -19.45 -41.16 8.30
C GLN A 92 -18.06 -41.18 7.67
N ILE A 93 -17.95 -41.44 6.37
CA ILE A 93 -16.66 -41.46 5.67
C ILE A 93 -16.18 -40.02 5.47
N GLN A 94 -14.99 -39.71 5.97
CA GLN A 94 -14.44 -38.34 6.05
C GLN A 94 -13.52 -37.94 4.88
N GLY A 95 -13.20 -38.87 3.99
CA GLY A 95 -12.21 -38.69 2.94
C GLY A 95 -12.53 -39.47 1.68
N GLU A 96 -11.82 -39.15 0.60
CA GLU A 96 -12.06 -39.73 -0.72
C GLU A 96 -11.52 -41.17 -0.80
N ILE A 97 -12.26 -42.04 -1.51
CA ILE A 97 -11.90 -43.45 -1.66
C ILE A 97 -11.48 -43.77 -3.10
N LEU A 98 -10.29 -44.34 -3.26
CA LEU A 98 -9.81 -44.92 -4.52
C LEU A 98 -9.76 -46.45 -4.43
N VAL A 99 -10.46 -47.12 -5.34
CA VAL A 99 -10.42 -48.57 -5.51
C VAL A 99 -9.70 -48.94 -6.78
N LEU A 100 -8.65 -49.73 -6.65
CA LEU A 100 -7.82 -50.23 -7.74
C LEU A 100 -8.06 -51.72 -7.89
N HIS A 101 -8.76 -52.10 -8.95
CA HIS A 101 -9.32 -53.45 -9.13
C HIS A 101 -8.84 -54.07 -10.44
N GLY A 102 -8.61 -55.40 -10.44
CA GLY A 102 -8.25 -56.12 -11.66
C GLY A 102 -9.49 -56.66 -12.35
N GLU A 103 -9.60 -56.50 -13.67
CA GLU A 103 -10.75 -57.00 -14.45
C GLU A 103 -10.96 -58.52 -14.32
N LEU A 104 -9.86 -59.27 -14.21
CA LEU A 104 -9.84 -60.73 -14.13
C LEU A 104 -9.71 -61.24 -12.69
N ASP A 105 -10.08 -60.42 -11.69
CA ASP A 105 -10.10 -60.84 -10.29
C ASP A 105 -11.17 -61.93 -10.06
N SER A 106 -10.73 -63.14 -9.71
CA SER A 106 -11.61 -64.28 -9.46
C SER A 106 -12.14 -64.34 -8.02
N MET A 107 -11.64 -63.48 -7.13
CA MET A 107 -12.04 -63.42 -5.72
C MET A 107 -13.08 -62.35 -5.45
N VAL A 108 -13.05 -61.26 -6.22
CA VAL A 108 -13.98 -60.12 -6.11
C VAL A 108 -14.47 -59.80 -7.52
N THR A 109 -15.77 -59.82 -7.72
CA THR A 109 -16.38 -59.72 -9.05
C THR A 109 -16.65 -58.27 -9.45
N LEU A 110 -16.86 -58.03 -10.75
CA LEU A 110 -17.33 -56.72 -11.23
C LEU A 110 -18.72 -56.34 -10.69
N ASP A 111 -19.56 -57.31 -10.29
CA ASP A 111 -20.83 -57.06 -9.61
C ASP A 111 -20.61 -56.52 -8.18
N ASP A 112 -19.57 -57.01 -7.48
CA ASP A 112 -19.16 -56.44 -6.19
C ASP A 112 -18.66 -55.00 -6.35
N VAL A 113 -17.93 -54.71 -7.44
CA VAL A 113 -17.50 -53.35 -7.80
C VAL A 113 -18.70 -52.44 -8.08
N ALA A 114 -19.69 -52.92 -8.84
CA ALA A 114 -20.91 -52.16 -9.12
C ALA A 114 -21.68 -51.88 -7.82
N SER A 115 -21.83 -52.88 -6.95
CA SER A 115 -22.48 -52.74 -5.64
C SER A 115 -21.76 -51.72 -4.75
N PHE A 116 -20.42 -51.71 -4.75
CA PHE A 116 -19.64 -50.71 -4.04
C PHE A 116 -19.89 -49.29 -4.57
N ARG A 117 -19.92 -49.09 -5.89
CA ARG A 117 -20.21 -47.78 -6.49
C ARG A 117 -21.60 -47.28 -6.10
N GLU A 118 -22.60 -48.16 -6.12
CA GLU A 118 -23.96 -47.84 -5.67
C GLU A 118 -23.99 -47.44 -4.19
N GLU A 119 -23.28 -48.18 -3.33
CA GLU A 119 -23.14 -47.86 -1.91
C GLU A 119 -22.52 -46.47 -1.68
N MET A 120 -21.36 -46.19 -2.30
CA MET A 120 -20.66 -44.91 -2.13
C MET A 120 -21.47 -43.74 -2.69
N HIS A 121 -22.15 -43.94 -3.82
CA HIS A 121 -23.06 -42.94 -4.37
C HIS A 121 -24.24 -42.66 -3.43
N ALA A 122 -24.86 -43.70 -2.86
CA ALA A 122 -25.96 -43.56 -1.91
C ALA A 122 -25.53 -42.83 -0.62
N ALA A 123 -24.30 -43.09 -0.15
CA ALA A 123 -23.72 -42.44 1.01
C ALA A 123 -23.11 -41.05 0.73
N LYS A 124 -23.13 -40.59 -0.54
CA LYS A 124 -22.53 -39.33 -1.01
C LYS A 124 -21.04 -39.20 -0.67
N VAL A 125 -20.30 -40.29 -0.88
CA VAL A 125 -18.87 -40.36 -0.67
C VAL A 125 -18.16 -40.14 -2.01
N ASP A 126 -17.21 -39.20 -2.04
CA ASP A 126 -16.33 -39.01 -3.17
C ASP A 126 -15.48 -40.27 -3.37
N HIS A 127 -15.61 -40.89 -4.55
CA HIS A 127 -14.94 -42.14 -4.83
C HIS A 127 -14.58 -42.29 -6.30
N GLU A 128 -13.52 -43.04 -6.55
CA GLU A 128 -13.08 -43.46 -7.86
C GLU A 128 -12.79 -44.97 -7.84
N VAL A 129 -13.15 -45.65 -8.93
CA VAL A 129 -12.77 -47.05 -9.13
C VAL A 129 -12.11 -47.20 -10.48
N ILE A 130 -10.84 -47.60 -10.48
CA ILE A 130 -10.05 -47.91 -11.68
C ILE A 130 -10.03 -49.43 -11.84
N ILE A 131 -10.48 -49.91 -12.99
CA ILE A 131 -10.43 -51.32 -13.38
C ILE A 131 -9.30 -51.47 -14.38
N PHE A 132 -8.32 -52.31 -14.05
CA PHE A 132 -7.19 -52.60 -14.90
C PHE A 132 -7.47 -53.81 -15.79
N GLU A 133 -7.43 -53.58 -17.10
CA GLU A 133 -7.57 -54.62 -18.12
C GLU A 133 -6.50 -55.71 -17.94
N ASP A 134 -6.89 -56.97 -18.15
CA ASP A 134 -6.03 -58.16 -18.02
C ASP A 134 -5.37 -58.38 -16.64
N ALA A 135 -5.72 -57.60 -15.62
CA ALA A 135 -5.16 -57.72 -14.28
C ALA A 135 -5.97 -58.69 -13.41
N LYS A 136 -5.26 -59.57 -12.70
CA LYS A 136 -5.85 -60.52 -11.74
C LYS A 136 -5.79 -59.99 -10.30
N HIS A 137 -6.37 -60.75 -9.36
CA HIS A 137 -6.13 -60.52 -7.95
C HIS A 137 -4.62 -60.57 -7.62
N GLY A 138 -4.14 -59.62 -6.82
CA GLY A 138 -2.71 -59.51 -6.49
C GLY A 138 -1.84 -58.83 -7.55
N PHE A 139 -2.42 -58.10 -8.51
CA PHE A 139 -1.71 -57.44 -9.61
C PHE A 139 -0.55 -56.52 -9.20
N SER A 140 -0.56 -55.99 -7.97
CA SER A 140 0.49 -55.12 -7.40
C SER A 140 1.53 -55.86 -6.56
N ASN A 141 1.69 -57.17 -6.75
CA ASN A 141 2.71 -57.96 -6.08
C ASN A 141 3.59 -58.70 -7.10
N PRO A 142 4.87 -58.33 -7.27
CA PRO A 142 5.78 -58.97 -8.20
C PRO A 142 5.98 -60.47 -8.00
N LEU A 143 5.64 -61.01 -6.82
CA LEU A 143 5.72 -62.43 -6.49
C LEU A 143 4.37 -63.17 -6.65
N ALA A 144 3.32 -62.51 -7.16
CA ALA A 144 1.98 -63.08 -7.25
C ALA A 144 1.95 -64.37 -8.08
N ASP A 145 2.61 -64.39 -9.25
CA ASP A 145 2.62 -65.57 -10.14
C ASP A 145 3.35 -66.77 -9.53
N GLU A 146 4.44 -66.54 -8.81
CA GLU A 146 5.18 -67.59 -8.11
C GLU A 146 4.34 -68.16 -6.95
N ARG A 147 3.72 -67.27 -6.17
CA ARG A 147 2.86 -67.65 -5.04
C ARG A 147 1.57 -68.34 -5.48
N ALA A 148 1.01 -67.94 -6.62
CA ALA A 148 -0.13 -68.60 -7.26
C ALA A 148 0.18 -70.08 -7.52
N LYS A 149 1.32 -70.35 -8.17
CA LYS A 149 1.78 -71.72 -8.48
C LYS A 149 2.08 -72.52 -7.22
N ALA A 150 2.75 -71.92 -6.25
CA ALA A 150 3.15 -72.61 -5.02
C ALA A 150 1.97 -73.03 -4.14
N ASN A 151 0.88 -72.25 -4.15
CA ASN A 151 -0.26 -72.44 -3.25
C ASN A 151 -1.55 -72.89 -3.96
N GLY A 152 -1.55 -73.02 -5.29
CA GLY A 152 -2.73 -73.41 -6.07
C GLY A 152 -3.86 -72.38 -6.03
N VAL A 153 -3.51 -71.09 -6.01
CA VAL A 153 -4.46 -69.96 -5.97
C VAL A 153 -4.36 -69.13 -7.24
N ASP A 154 -5.45 -68.46 -7.63
CA ASP A 154 -5.49 -67.62 -8.82
C ASP A 154 -5.09 -66.18 -8.49
N LEU A 155 -3.78 -65.94 -8.50
CA LEU A 155 -3.16 -64.61 -8.40
C LEU A 155 -2.34 -64.34 -9.66
N GLY A 156 -2.12 -63.08 -10.00
CA GLY A 156 -1.22 -62.72 -11.09
C GLY A 156 -0.66 -61.33 -10.93
N TYR A 157 0.61 -61.15 -11.31
CA TYR A 157 1.26 -59.83 -11.31
C TYR A 157 0.98 -59.11 -12.64
N ASN A 158 0.69 -57.82 -12.58
CA ASN A 158 0.58 -56.98 -13.77
C ASN A 158 1.37 -55.68 -13.52
N PRO A 159 2.57 -55.53 -14.11
CA PRO A 159 3.45 -54.38 -13.86
C PRO A 159 2.86 -53.05 -14.35
N GLU A 160 2.02 -53.08 -15.39
CA GLU A 160 1.37 -51.89 -15.91
C GLU A 160 0.27 -51.43 -14.94
N ALA A 161 -0.57 -52.36 -14.49
CA ALA A 161 -1.60 -52.10 -13.48
C ALA A 161 -1.00 -51.64 -12.14
N GLU A 162 0.13 -52.21 -11.73
CA GLU A 162 0.87 -51.73 -10.55
C GLU A 162 1.32 -50.28 -10.72
N ARG A 163 1.98 -49.96 -11.84
CA ARG A 163 2.44 -48.59 -12.11
C ARG A 163 1.29 -47.59 -12.11
N GLN A 164 0.25 -47.86 -12.89
CA GLN A 164 -0.93 -46.98 -12.97
C GLN A 164 -1.64 -46.85 -11.62
N GLY A 165 -1.73 -47.95 -10.86
CA GLY A 165 -2.33 -47.93 -9.53
C GLY A 165 -1.53 -47.11 -8.51
N LEU A 166 -0.19 -47.19 -8.57
CA LEU A 166 0.68 -46.37 -7.73
C LEU A 166 0.59 -44.89 -8.11
N ASP A 167 0.58 -44.55 -9.40
CA ASP A 167 0.42 -43.19 -9.88
C ASP A 167 -0.91 -42.58 -9.38
N ALA A 168 -2.03 -43.30 -9.55
CA ALA A 168 -3.34 -42.86 -9.08
C ALA A 168 -3.42 -42.73 -7.54
N MET A 169 -2.74 -43.62 -6.81
CA MET A 169 -2.61 -43.52 -5.35
C MET A 169 -1.89 -42.23 -4.94
N TYR A 170 -0.74 -41.93 -5.54
CA TYR A 170 0.01 -40.72 -5.23
C TYR A 170 -0.78 -39.46 -5.59
N ASP A 171 -1.46 -39.43 -6.73
CA ASP A 171 -2.32 -38.30 -7.12
C ASP A 171 -3.46 -38.06 -6.10
N LEU A 172 -4.08 -39.12 -5.57
CA LEU A 172 -5.08 -39.00 -4.50
C LEU A 172 -4.48 -38.43 -3.21
N LEU A 173 -3.32 -38.93 -2.80
CA LEU A 173 -2.67 -38.48 -1.56
C LEU A 173 -2.24 -37.00 -1.69
N GLU A 174 -1.68 -36.59 -2.82
CA GLU A 174 -1.22 -35.21 -3.03
C GLU A 174 -2.38 -34.20 -3.02
N ARG A 175 -3.51 -34.52 -3.67
CA ARG A 175 -4.68 -33.63 -3.69
C ARG A 175 -5.40 -33.54 -2.35
N ASN A 176 -5.34 -34.60 -1.53
CA ASN A 176 -6.00 -34.64 -0.23
C ASN A 176 -5.09 -34.19 0.93
N LEU A 177 -3.77 -34.10 0.75
CA LEU A 177 -2.79 -33.80 1.81
C LEU A 177 -2.05 -32.44 1.65
N ASN A 178 -2.60 -31.51 0.86
CA ASN A 178 -2.19 -30.10 0.67
C ASN A 178 -0.66 -29.87 0.58
N ALA A 179 -0.06 -30.32 -0.53
CA ALA A 179 1.38 -30.24 -0.81
C ALA A 179 2.02 -28.85 -0.56
N LEU A 180 1.27 -27.76 -0.80
CA LEU A 180 1.72 -26.40 -0.55
C LEU A 180 1.95 -26.12 0.95
N LEU A 181 1.01 -26.51 1.81
CA LEU A 181 1.12 -26.27 3.26
C LEU A 181 2.19 -27.16 3.88
N THR A 182 2.28 -28.41 3.45
CA THR A 182 3.34 -29.33 3.90
C THR A 182 4.73 -28.79 3.55
N TRP A 183 4.91 -28.24 2.34
CA TRP A 183 6.14 -27.55 1.98
C TRP A 183 6.39 -26.30 2.81
N PHE A 184 5.36 -25.49 3.07
CA PHE A 184 5.49 -24.27 3.86
C PHE A 184 5.91 -24.55 5.31
N ASP A 185 5.41 -25.62 5.92
CA ASP A 185 5.77 -26.01 7.29
C ASP A 185 7.28 -26.28 7.45
N VAL A 186 7.94 -26.79 6.40
CA VAL A 186 9.37 -27.15 6.43
C VAL A 186 10.27 -26.07 5.80
N HIS A 187 9.82 -25.45 4.71
CA HIS A 187 10.64 -24.58 3.84
C HIS A 187 10.13 -23.14 3.74
N GLY A 188 8.95 -22.86 4.26
CA GLY A 188 8.40 -21.52 4.35
C GLY A 188 9.27 -20.60 5.20
N ARG A 189 9.16 -19.29 4.97
CA ARG A 189 9.80 -18.31 5.83
C ARG A 189 8.91 -18.07 7.04
N HIS A 190 9.51 -18.23 8.22
CA HIS A 190 8.84 -18.08 9.52
C HIS A 190 9.52 -17.05 10.43
N ASP A 191 10.60 -16.43 9.95
CA ASP A 191 11.53 -15.59 10.71
C ASP A 191 11.50 -14.10 10.29
N LEU A 192 10.51 -13.70 9.47
CA LEU A 192 10.41 -12.30 9.04
C LEU A 192 9.91 -11.41 10.19
N PRO A 193 10.48 -10.20 10.41
CA PRO A 193 10.13 -9.34 11.55
C PRO A 193 8.66 -8.92 11.66
N TRP A 194 7.91 -9.02 10.57
CA TRP A 194 6.49 -8.69 10.47
C TRP A 194 5.57 -9.90 10.56
N GLN A 195 6.09 -11.13 10.63
CA GLN A 195 5.31 -12.34 10.91
C GLN A 195 5.00 -12.46 12.40
N VAL A 196 4.44 -11.40 12.96
CA VAL A 196 4.03 -11.34 14.37
C VAL A 196 2.55 -11.68 14.41
N ALA A 197 2.21 -12.71 15.17
CA ALA A 197 0.80 -13.04 15.40
C ALA A 197 0.09 -11.86 16.05
N ASP A 198 -1.11 -11.56 15.54
CA ASP A 198 -2.05 -10.59 16.11
C ASP A 198 -1.53 -9.15 16.18
N ASP A 199 -0.59 -8.77 15.30
CA ASP A 199 -0.11 -7.39 15.12
C ASP A 199 -0.47 -6.85 13.72
N PRO A 200 -1.75 -6.45 13.51
CA PRO A 200 -2.21 -5.95 12.22
C PRO A 200 -1.46 -4.68 11.78
N TYR A 201 -0.90 -3.91 12.71
CA TYR A 201 -0.11 -2.73 12.38
C TYR A 201 1.19 -3.09 11.66
N LYS A 202 1.97 -4.02 12.22
CA LYS A 202 3.23 -4.47 11.62
C LYS A 202 3.01 -5.13 10.28
N VAL A 203 2.02 -6.02 10.19
CA VAL A 203 1.62 -6.67 8.93
C VAL A 203 1.23 -5.61 7.89
N TRP A 204 0.45 -4.61 8.28
CA TRP A 204 0.07 -3.54 7.36
C TRP A 204 1.27 -2.75 6.83
N VAL A 205 2.17 -2.32 7.72
CA VAL A 205 3.36 -1.57 7.33
C VAL A 205 4.23 -2.41 6.39
N SER A 206 4.46 -3.69 6.71
CA SER A 206 5.27 -4.57 5.85
C SER A 206 4.62 -4.79 4.48
N GLU A 207 3.31 -5.04 4.43
CA GLU A 207 2.60 -5.25 3.18
C GLU A 207 2.71 -4.03 2.25
N ILE A 208 2.53 -2.82 2.79
CA ILE A 208 2.71 -1.60 2.00
C ILE A 208 4.17 -1.43 1.57
N MET A 209 5.15 -1.74 2.43
CA MET A 209 6.57 -1.68 2.08
C MET A 209 6.95 -2.71 1.00
N LEU A 210 6.37 -3.91 1.00
CA LEU A 210 6.66 -5.00 0.08
C LEU A 210 6.07 -4.81 -1.32
N GLN A 211 5.11 -3.89 -1.48
CA GLN A 211 4.61 -3.53 -2.81
C GLN A 211 5.74 -3.09 -3.74
N GLN A 212 6.02 -3.90 -4.76
CA GLN A 212 7.09 -3.65 -5.74
C GLN A 212 8.49 -3.45 -5.13
N THR A 213 8.72 -3.98 -3.92
CA THR A 213 10.02 -3.86 -3.22
C THR A 213 10.43 -5.23 -2.70
N GLN A 214 11.72 -5.56 -2.81
CA GLN A 214 12.22 -6.86 -2.36
C GLN A 214 12.34 -6.93 -0.83
N VAL A 215 12.07 -8.11 -0.27
CA VAL A 215 12.18 -8.39 1.19
C VAL A 215 13.51 -7.93 1.77
N LYS A 216 14.64 -8.25 1.12
CA LYS A 216 15.99 -7.85 1.57
C LYS A 216 16.14 -6.32 1.73
N THR A 217 15.48 -5.55 0.88
CA THR A 217 15.46 -4.09 0.99
C THR A 217 14.56 -3.67 2.13
N VAL A 218 13.35 -4.21 2.21
CA VAL A 218 12.36 -3.86 3.26
C VAL A 218 12.89 -4.12 4.67
N LEU A 219 13.64 -5.20 4.90
CA LEU A 219 14.25 -5.50 6.20
C LEU A 219 15.06 -4.31 6.76
N GLN A 220 15.75 -3.55 5.91
CA GLN A 220 16.58 -2.39 6.34
C GLN A 220 15.78 -1.13 6.68
N TYR A 221 14.49 -1.11 6.35
CA TYR A 221 13.59 0.03 6.57
C TYR A 221 12.56 -0.27 7.65
N PHE A 222 12.05 -1.50 7.67
CA PHE A 222 10.97 -1.92 8.55
C PHE A 222 11.32 -1.71 10.03
N GLU A 223 12.48 -2.20 10.48
CA GLU A 223 12.90 -2.08 11.89
C GLU A 223 12.97 -0.62 12.35
N ARG A 224 13.69 0.22 11.61
CA ARG A 224 13.80 1.66 11.86
C ARG A 224 12.43 2.36 11.85
N PHE A 225 11.55 1.97 10.95
CA PHE A 225 10.22 2.58 10.82
C PHE A 225 9.34 2.23 12.02
N ILE A 226 9.33 0.97 12.43
CA ILE A 226 8.57 0.49 13.60
C ILE A 226 9.18 1.02 14.91
N GLU A 227 10.50 1.16 15.01
CA GLU A 227 11.14 1.77 16.18
C GLU A 227 10.69 3.24 16.36
N ARG A 228 10.62 4.01 15.27
CA ARG A 228 10.16 5.40 15.32
C ARG A 228 8.65 5.53 15.50
N PHE A 229 7.89 4.67 14.85
CA PHE A 229 6.43 4.65 14.85
C PHE A 229 5.96 3.28 15.33
N PRO A 230 5.97 3.01 16.65
CA PRO A 230 5.68 1.67 17.17
C PRO A 230 4.21 1.29 17.10
N THR A 231 3.31 2.25 16.90
CA THR A 231 1.86 2.04 16.84
C THR A 231 1.22 2.85 15.71
N VAL A 232 0.04 2.43 15.27
CA VAL A 232 -0.76 3.19 14.31
C VAL A 232 -1.10 4.59 14.81
N ALA A 233 -1.28 4.77 16.12
CA ALA A 233 -1.49 6.08 16.73
C ALA A 233 -0.27 6.98 16.57
N ALA A 234 0.93 6.46 16.87
CA ALA A 234 2.18 7.20 16.71
C ALA A 234 2.41 7.64 15.25
N LEU A 235 2.14 6.75 14.29
CA LEU A 235 2.21 7.08 12.86
C LEU A 235 1.14 8.10 12.46
N GLY A 236 -0.11 7.89 12.90
CA GLY A 236 -1.27 8.69 12.51
C GLY A 236 -1.25 10.12 13.07
N THR A 237 -0.55 10.38 14.18
CA THR A 237 -0.37 11.72 14.75
C THR A 237 0.90 12.44 14.28
N ALA A 238 1.85 11.72 13.68
CA ALA A 238 3.11 12.31 13.21
C ALA A 238 2.87 13.25 12.02
N SER A 239 3.72 14.27 11.89
CA SER A 239 3.73 15.11 10.69
C SER A 239 4.36 14.38 9.50
N TRP A 240 4.04 14.79 8.27
CA TRP A 240 4.65 14.19 7.08
C TRP A 240 6.19 14.34 7.07
N ASP A 241 6.70 15.47 7.55
CA ASP A 241 8.14 15.74 7.63
C ASP A 241 8.88 14.80 8.60
N GLU A 242 8.17 14.24 9.60
CA GLU A 242 8.72 13.20 10.47
C GLU A 242 8.69 11.82 9.82
N VAL A 243 7.68 11.53 8.99
CA VAL A 243 7.48 10.21 8.37
C VAL A 243 8.35 10.03 7.12
N ALA A 244 8.43 11.05 6.26
CA ALA A 244 9.10 10.98 4.97
C ALA A 244 10.57 10.51 5.04
N PRO A 245 11.40 10.95 6.02
CA PRO A 245 12.79 10.50 6.15
C PRO A 245 12.93 8.99 6.40
N TYR A 246 11.95 8.37 7.06
CA TYR A 246 11.97 6.94 7.38
C TYR A 246 11.54 6.07 6.19
N TRP A 247 10.94 6.68 5.15
CA TRP A 247 10.64 6.03 3.86
C TRP A 247 11.66 6.37 2.76
N ALA A 248 12.53 7.36 3.00
CA ALA A 248 13.43 7.90 1.99
C ALA A 248 14.39 6.82 1.46
N GLY A 249 14.26 6.50 0.17
CA GLY A 249 15.04 5.47 -0.51
C GLY A 249 14.26 4.19 -0.84
N LEU A 250 13.10 3.95 -0.24
CA LEU A 250 12.26 2.77 -0.53
C LEU A 250 11.47 2.90 -1.85
N GLY A 251 11.37 4.12 -2.39
CA GLY A 251 10.66 4.42 -3.64
C GLY A 251 9.13 4.38 -3.51
N TYR A 252 8.43 4.81 -4.57
CA TYR A 252 6.97 4.86 -4.63
C TYR A 252 6.31 5.56 -3.42
N TYR A 253 6.70 6.81 -3.16
CA TYR A 253 6.27 7.59 -1.99
C TYR A 253 4.76 7.83 -1.84
N ALA A 254 3.98 7.62 -2.89
CA ALA A 254 2.53 7.58 -2.78
C ALA A 254 2.06 6.52 -1.77
N ARG A 255 2.77 5.38 -1.68
CA ARG A 255 2.52 4.33 -0.68
C ARG A 255 2.63 4.86 0.75
N ALA A 256 3.75 5.51 1.06
CA ALA A 256 3.99 6.11 2.37
C ALA A 256 2.93 7.15 2.76
N ARG A 257 2.57 8.03 1.82
CA ARG A 257 1.54 9.06 2.04
C ARG A 257 0.17 8.44 2.28
N ASN A 258 -0.20 7.43 1.51
CA ASN A 258 -1.47 6.76 1.66
C ASN A 258 -1.53 5.98 2.98
N LEU A 259 -0.45 5.26 3.34
CA LEU A 259 -0.28 4.62 4.64
C LEU A 259 -0.41 5.63 5.78
N HIS A 260 0.25 6.79 5.69
CA HIS A 260 0.18 7.84 6.72
C HIS A 260 -1.22 8.44 6.85
N LYS A 261 -1.88 8.76 5.73
CA LYS A 261 -3.27 9.25 5.72
C LYS A 261 -4.23 8.22 6.33
N ALA A 262 -4.12 6.97 5.91
CA ALA A 262 -4.92 5.88 6.42
C ALA A 262 -4.67 5.64 7.92
N ALA A 263 -3.40 5.70 8.36
CA ALA A 263 -3.05 5.57 9.77
C ALA A 263 -3.67 6.70 10.60
N GLY A 264 -3.73 7.92 10.06
CA GLY A 264 -4.47 9.03 10.69
C GLY A 264 -5.97 8.76 10.83
N VAL A 265 -6.61 8.09 9.87
CA VAL A 265 -8.02 7.67 9.98
C VAL A 265 -8.19 6.63 11.09
N VAL A 266 -7.40 5.55 11.04
CA VAL A 266 -7.45 4.44 12.01
C VAL A 266 -7.13 4.94 13.43
N ALA A 267 -6.13 5.81 13.58
CA ALA A 267 -5.77 6.40 14.87
C ALA A 267 -6.92 7.22 15.49
N ARG A 268 -7.70 7.93 14.67
CA ARG A 268 -8.88 8.69 15.15
C ARG A 268 -10.05 7.78 15.51
N GLN A 269 -10.24 6.67 14.81
CA GLN A 269 -11.27 5.67 15.11
C GLN A 269 -10.93 4.84 16.35
N GLY A 270 -9.65 4.64 16.64
CA GLY A 270 -9.17 3.93 17.82
C GLY A 270 -9.19 2.40 17.71
N HIS A 271 -9.64 1.85 16.58
CA HIS A 271 -9.60 0.42 16.27
C HIS A 271 -9.23 0.19 14.80
N PHE A 272 -8.68 -0.99 14.49
CA PHE A 272 -8.45 -1.40 13.11
C PHE A 272 -9.78 -1.79 12.43
N PRO A 273 -9.89 -1.62 11.10
CA PRO A 273 -10.94 -2.24 10.30
C PRO A 273 -11.07 -3.74 10.60
N GLN A 274 -12.29 -4.26 10.62
CA GLN A 274 -12.57 -5.67 10.94
C GLN A 274 -13.13 -6.45 9.75
N THR A 275 -13.43 -5.76 8.64
CA THR A 275 -13.97 -6.37 7.42
C THR A 275 -13.11 -6.03 6.22
N LEU A 276 -13.23 -6.84 5.16
CA LEU A 276 -12.50 -6.62 3.91
C LEU A 276 -12.88 -5.26 3.29
N GLU A 277 -14.16 -4.93 3.33
CA GLU A 277 -14.73 -3.69 2.80
C GLU A 277 -14.15 -2.47 3.51
N ASP A 278 -14.14 -2.47 4.84
CA ASP A 278 -13.58 -1.38 5.64
C ASP A 278 -12.08 -1.16 5.36
N TRP A 279 -11.33 -2.25 5.13
CA TRP A 279 -9.93 -2.15 4.74
C TRP A 279 -9.76 -1.51 3.36
N ILE A 280 -10.60 -1.86 2.38
CA ILE A 280 -10.55 -1.33 1.01
C ILE A 280 -10.88 0.17 0.97
N GLU A 281 -11.70 0.67 1.88
CA GLU A 281 -12.03 2.10 1.95
C GLU A 281 -10.82 2.98 2.34
N LEU A 282 -9.80 2.39 2.97
CA LEU A 282 -8.62 3.14 3.38
C LEU A 282 -7.70 3.51 2.19
N PRO A 283 -7.13 4.73 2.18
CA PRO A 283 -6.23 5.15 1.11
C PRO A 283 -5.08 4.18 0.85
N GLY A 284 -4.94 3.76 -0.41
CA GLY A 284 -3.83 2.92 -0.86
C GLY A 284 -3.95 1.44 -0.52
N ILE A 285 -5.09 0.99 0.01
CA ILE A 285 -5.39 -0.42 0.24
C ILE A 285 -6.29 -0.93 -0.90
N GLY A 286 -5.76 -1.87 -1.69
CA GLY A 286 -6.54 -2.57 -2.71
C GLY A 286 -7.02 -3.94 -2.21
N PRO A 287 -7.83 -4.66 -3.00
CA PRO A 287 -8.43 -5.94 -2.58
C PRO A 287 -7.42 -6.98 -2.10
N SER A 288 -6.28 -7.13 -2.79
CA SER A 288 -5.25 -8.09 -2.37
C SER A 288 -4.54 -7.68 -1.08
N THR A 289 -4.34 -6.38 -0.83
CA THR A 289 -3.73 -5.93 0.43
C THR A 289 -4.74 -6.06 1.57
N ALA A 290 -6.01 -5.74 1.34
CA ALA A 290 -7.08 -5.98 2.31
C ALA A 290 -7.19 -7.47 2.67
N GLY A 291 -7.15 -8.37 1.67
CA GLY A 291 -7.14 -9.81 1.90
C GLY A 291 -5.94 -10.29 2.71
N ALA A 292 -4.74 -9.74 2.47
CA ALA A 292 -3.55 -10.02 3.28
C ALA A 292 -3.70 -9.53 4.72
N LEU A 293 -4.33 -8.37 4.93
CA LEU A 293 -4.58 -7.82 6.27
C LEU A 293 -5.63 -8.63 7.04
N MET A 294 -6.69 -9.09 6.38
CA MET A 294 -7.66 -10.02 6.95
C MET A 294 -6.96 -11.32 7.37
N SER A 295 -6.23 -11.93 6.45
CA SER A 295 -5.57 -13.23 6.61
C SER A 295 -4.40 -13.22 7.61
N LEU A 296 -3.38 -12.41 7.34
CA LEU A 296 -2.14 -12.39 8.12
C LEU A 296 -2.24 -11.49 9.35
N GLY A 297 -2.95 -10.37 9.25
CA GLY A 297 -3.05 -9.36 10.31
C GLY A 297 -4.12 -9.69 11.36
N LEU A 298 -5.33 -10.02 10.91
CA LEU A 298 -6.48 -10.29 11.79
C LEU A 298 -6.74 -11.78 12.02
N ARG A 299 -6.02 -12.68 11.33
CA ARG A 299 -6.25 -14.14 11.36
C ARG A 299 -7.68 -14.52 10.96
N GLN A 300 -8.31 -13.73 10.09
CA GLN A 300 -9.63 -13.96 9.51
C GLN A 300 -9.51 -14.38 8.06
N TYR A 301 -10.58 -14.93 7.49
CA TYR A 301 -10.56 -15.36 6.10
C TYR A 301 -10.29 -14.17 5.14
N GLY A 302 -9.24 -14.28 4.33
CA GLY A 302 -8.90 -13.31 3.30
C GLY A 302 -8.25 -13.98 2.09
N VAL A 303 -8.59 -13.48 0.90
CA VAL A 303 -8.04 -13.98 -0.38
C VAL A 303 -7.10 -12.93 -0.96
N ILE A 304 -5.94 -13.38 -1.45
CA ILE A 304 -4.94 -12.51 -2.06
C ILE A 304 -4.72 -12.83 -3.54
N MET A 305 -4.26 -11.82 -4.29
CA MET A 305 -3.93 -11.94 -5.71
C MET A 305 -2.81 -10.95 -6.06
N ASP A 306 -1.68 -11.07 -5.38
CA ASP A 306 -0.49 -10.27 -5.66
C ASP A 306 0.23 -10.78 -6.92
N GLY A 307 1.37 -10.15 -7.27
CA GLY A 307 2.15 -10.57 -8.43
C GLY A 307 2.73 -11.99 -8.31
N ASN A 308 2.93 -12.50 -7.10
CA ASN A 308 3.41 -13.86 -6.84
C ASN A 308 2.30 -14.88 -7.09
N VAL A 309 1.14 -14.68 -6.45
CA VAL A 309 -0.05 -15.54 -6.61
C VAL A 309 -0.51 -15.58 -8.06
N LYS A 310 -0.62 -14.40 -8.71
CA LYS A 310 -0.98 -14.32 -10.14
C LYS A 310 -0.07 -15.22 -11.00
N ARG A 311 1.23 -15.24 -10.72
CA ARG A 311 2.19 -16.05 -11.48
C ARG A 311 2.11 -17.53 -11.14
N VAL A 312 2.00 -17.89 -9.86
CA VAL A 312 1.87 -19.29 -9.41
C VAL A 312 0.65 -19.92 -10.05
N LEU A 313 -0.52 -19.30 -9.90
CA LEU A 313 -1.77 -19.81 -10.40
C LEU A 313 -1.82 -19.82 -11.94
N ALA A 314 -1.30 -18.77 -12.60
CA ALA A 314 -1.28 -18.74 -14.07
C ALA A 314 -0.42 -19.88 -14.65
N ARG A 315 0.69 -20.22 -13.99
CA ARG A 315 1.52 -21.37 -14.41
C ARG A 315 0.88 -22.71 -14.03
N PHE A 316 0.38 -22.84 -12.80
CA PHE A 316 -0.21 -24.08 -12.33
C PHE A 316 -1.36 -24.53 -13.23
N PHE A 317 -2.20 -23.58 -13.69
CA PHE A 317 -3.32 -23.86 -14.58
C PHE A 317 -3.07 -23.61 -16.07
N ALA A 318 -1.86 -23.20 -16.46
CA ALA A 318 -1.51 -22.79 -17.84
C ALA A 318 -2.46 -21.72 -18.43
N ILE A 319 -2.72 -20.65 -17.67
CA ILE A 319 -3.57 -19.53 -18.09
C ILE A 319 -2.76 -18.57 -18.94
N GLU A 320 -3.02 -18.58 -20.25
CA GLU A 320 -2.39 -17.70 -21.25
C GLU A 320 -3.06 -16.32 -21.40
N ASP A 321 -4.18 -16.11 -20.71
CA ASP A 321 -4.98 -14.89 -20.80
C ASP A 321 -4.20 -13.62 -20.41
N ASP A 322 -4.52 -12.50 -21.09
CA ASP A 322 -4.02 -11.18 -20.71
C ASP A 322 -4.72 -10.69 -19.43
N LEU A 323 -4.13 -10.98 -18.28
CA LEU A 323 -4.60 -10.56 -16.95
C LEU A 323 -4.64 -9.03 -16.73
N SER A 324 -4.23 -8.21 -17.71
CA SER A 324 -4.51 -6.77 -17.68
C SER A 324 -5.92 -6.41 -18.16
N LYS A 325 -6.67 -7.37 -18.71
CA LYS A 325 -8.08 -7.18 -19.08
C LYS A 325 -8.98 -7.54 -17.87
N PRO A 326 -9.97 -6.69 -17.54
CA PRO A 326 -10.84 -6.90 -16.36
C PRO A 326 -11.64 -8.21 -16.35
N VAL A 327 -11.93 -8.81 -17.51
CA VAL A 327 -12.63 -10.10 -17.59
C VAL A 327 -11.75 -11.24 -17.07
N HIS A 328 -10.51 -11.33 -17.55
CA HIS A 328 -9.57 -12.39 -17.14
C HIS A 328 -9.07 -12.18 -15.71
N GLU A 329 -8.90 -10.91 -15.27
CA GLU A 329 -8.59 -10.63 -13.87
C GLU A 329 -9.71 -11.10 -12.93
N ARG A 330 -10.99 -10.93 -13.30
CA ARG A 330 -12.12 -11.44 -12.50
C ARG A 330 -12.14 -12.97 -12.44
N SER A 331 -11.96 -13.66 -13.56
CA SER A 331 -11.86 -15.12 -13.58
C SER A 331 -10.72 -15.63 -12.70
N MET A 332 -9.59 -14.92 -12.71
CA MET A 332 -8.44 -15.25 -11.86
C MET A 332 -8.75 -15.09 -10.37
N TRP A 333 -9.44 -14.01 -9.99
CA TRP A 333 -9.89 -13.79 -8.62
C TRP A 333 -10.86 -14.86 -8.14
N GLN A 334 -11.79 -15.27 -9.00
CA GLN A 334 -12.71 -16.37 -8.69
C GLN A 334 -11.93 -17.66 -8.41
N LEU A 335 -10.98 -18.01 -9.28
CA LEU A 335 -10.13 -19.19 -9.11
C LEU A 335 -9.32 -19.14 -7.80
N ALA A 336 -8.69 -18.02 -7.46
CA ALA A 336 -7.99 -17.92 -6.17
C ALA A 336 -8.93 -18.04 -4.97
N THR A 337 -10.17 -17.54 -5.09
CA THR A 337 -11.17 -17.65 -4.01
C THR A 337 -11.58 -19.10 -3.81
N GLU A 338 -11.82 -19.85 -4.90
CA GLU A 338 -12.18 -21.26 -4.86
C GLU A 338 -11.07 -22.15 -4.27
N LEU A 339 -9.81 -21.79 -4.52
CA LEU A 339 -8.64 -22.53 -4.02
C LEU A 339 -8.21 -22.13 -2.60
N CYS A 340 -8.66 -20.98 -2.10
CA CYS A 340 -8.21 -20.47 -0.82
C CYS A 340 -8.91 -21.23 0.32
N PRO A 341 -8.16 -21.97 1.15
CA PRO A 341 -8.77 -22.71 2.25
C PRO A 341 -9.22 -21.76 3.36
N THR A 342 -10.31 -22.13 4.03
CA THR A 342 -10.80 -21.46 5.24
C THR A 342 -9.94 -21.82 6.45
N GLU A 343 -9.58 -23.11 6.58
CA GLU A 343 -8.62 -23.58 7.58
C GLU A 343 -7.19 -23.21 7.18
N ARG A 344 -6.36 -22.81 8.15
CA ARG A 344 -4.97 -22.37 7.92
C ARG A 344 -4.84 -21.31 6.81
N ASN A 345 -5.86 -20.45 6.64
CA ASN A 345 -5.92 -19.41 5.60
C ASN A 345 -4.67 -18.51 5.58
N HIS A 346 -4.16 -18.16 6.77
CA HIS A 346 -2.95 -17.36 6.93
C HIS A 346 -1.68 -18.08 6.48
N ASP A 347 -1.55 -19.37 6.80
CA ASP A 347 -0.42 -20.18 6.33
C ASP A 347 -0.48 -20.34 4.82
N TYR A 348 -1.65 -20.63 4.26
CA TYR A 348 -1.84 -20.70 2.80
C TYR A 348 -1.45 -19.39 2.12
N THR A 349 -1.90 -18.27 2.68
CA THR A 349 -1.61 -16.91 2.17
C THR A 349 -0.11 -16.65 2.13
N GLN A 350 0.61 -16.96 3.21
CA GLN A 350 2.07 -16.85 3.22
C GLN A 350 2.74 -17.87 2.29
N ALA A 351 2.29 -19.11 2.30
CA ALA A 351 2.84 -20.21 1.53
C ALA A 351 2.81 -19.94 0.02
N ILE A 352 1.68 -19.48 -0.51
CA ILE A 352 1.56 -19.20 -1.94
C ILE A 352 2.41 -18.00 -2.38
N MET A 353 2.55 -16.98 -1.50
CA MET A 353 3.46 -15.86 -1.74
C MET A 353 4.92 -16.31 -1.70
N ASP A 354 5.29 -17.14 -0.73
CA ASP A 354 6.64 -17.68 -0.56
C ASP A 354 7.02 -18.59 -1.71
N LEU A 355 6.11 -19.46 -2.15
CA LEU A 355 6.29 -20.31 -3.32
C LEU A 355 6.59 -19.44 -4.55
N GLY A 356 5.79 -18.39 -4.79
CA GLY A 356 6.03 -17.46 -5.88
C GLY A 356 7.36 -16.73 -5.75
N ALA A 357 7.71 -16.27 -4.54
CA ALA A 357 8.90 -15.46 -4.30
C ALA A 357 10.21 -16.26 -4.42
N THR A 358 10.22 -17.53 -4.00
CA THR A 358 11.44 -18.31 -3.80
C THR A 358 11.61 -19.46 -4.79
N VAL A 359 10.52 -20.10 -5.22
CA VAL A 359 10.55 -21.30 -6.08
C VAL A 359 10.03 -20.98 -7.48
N CYS A 360 8.77 -20.57 -7.60
CA CYS A 360 8.11 -20.23 -8.86
C CYS A 360 8.48 -18.81 -9.32
N THR A 361 9.78 -18.52 -9.47
CA THR A 361 10.28 -17.17 -9.73
C THR A 361 10.01 -16.69 -11.18
N PRO A 362 10.04 -15.37 -11.47
CA PRO A 362 9.65 -14.83 -12.77
C PRO A 362 10.54 -15.22 -13.96
N LYS A 363 11.83 -15.53 -13.75
CA LYS A 363 12.81 -15.77 -14.82
C LYS A 363 13.41 -17.18 -14.83
N LYS A 364 13.70 -17.74 -13.65
CA LYS A 364 14.33 -19.05 -13.49
C LYS A 364 13.58 -19.82 -12.41
N PRO A 365 12.36 -20.29 -12.68
CA PRO A 365 11.60 -21.05 -11.71
C PRO A 365 12.34 -22.35 -11.38
N LEU A 366 12.35 -22.73 -10.11
CA LEU A 366 12.99 -23.94 -9.60
C LEU A 366 12.01 -25.11 -9.65
N CYS A 367 11.49 -25.44 -10.85
CA CYS A 367 10.39 -26.40 -11.02
C CYS A 367 10.70 -27.78 -10.41
N LEU A 368 11.95 -28.25 -10.48
CA LEU A 368 12.40 -29.51 -9.87
C LEU A 368 12.28 -29.56 -8.34
N TYR A 369 12.17 -28.40 -7.69
CA TYR A 369 12.03 -28.26 -6.24
C TYR A 369 10.64 -27.75 -5.85
N CYS A 370 9.72 -27.67 -6.81
CA CYS A 370 8.37 -27.16 -6.57
C CYS A 370 7.49 -28.27 -6.00
N PRO A 371 6.84 -28.08 -4.83
CA PRO A 371 5.93 -29.08 -4.27
C PRO A 371 4.69 -29.30 -5.15
N MET A 372 4.41 -28.37 -6.07
CA MET A 372 3.27 -28.43 -6.99
C MET A 372 3.69 -28.92 -8.40
N GLN A 373 4.92 -29.40 -8.59
CA GLN A 373 5.47 -29.71 -9.92
C GLN A 373 4.62 -30.75 -10.66
N GLN A 374 4.26 -31.86 -10.01
CA GLN A 374 3.57 -33.00 -10.60
C GLN A 374 2.26 -32.61 -11.28
N HIS A 375 1.54 -31.65 -10.71
CA HIS A 375 0.25 -31.18 -11.22
C HIS A 375 0.32 -29.83 -11.98
N CYS A 376 1.50 -29.24 -12.14
CA CYS A 376 1.65 -27.94 -12.78
C CYS A 376 1.53 -28.06 -14.31
N LYS A 377 0.43 -27.56 -14.88
CA LYS A 377 0.16 -27.64 -16.33
C LYS A 377 1.21 -26.91 -17.18
N ALA A 378 1.67 -25.73 -16.75
CA ALA A 378 2.73 -25.04 -17.48
C ALA A 378 4.05 -25.81 -17.45
N HIS A 379 4.35 -26.58 -16.40
CA HIS A 379 5.55 -27.41 -16.35
C HIS A 379 5.45 -28.58 -17.33
N ALA A 380 4.31 -29.27 -17.34
CA ALA A 380 4.04 -30.34 -18.29
C ALA A 380 4.12 -29.87 -19.76
N GLN A 381 3.85 -28.58 -20.02
CA GLN A 381 3.83 -27.96 -21.35
C GLN A 381 5.10 -27.15 -21.69
N GLY A 382 6.00 -26.92 -20.74
CA GLY A 382 7.19 -26.08 -20.92
C GLY A 382 6.93 -24.56 -21.05
N LEU A 383 5.83 -24.05 -20.48
CA LEU A 383 5.39 -22.65 -20.60
C LEU A 383 5.80 -21.76 -19.40
N GLU A 384 6.63 -22.23 -18.47
CA GLU A 384 6.86 -21.53 -17.21
C GLU A 384 7.58 -20.19 -17.39
N THR A 385 8.43 -20.06 -18.41
CA THR A 385 9.10 -18.78 -18.70
C THR A 385 8.23 -17.79 -19.46
N GLU A 386 7.19 -18.28 -20.14
CA GLU A 386 6.26 -17.50 -20.95
C GLU A 386 5.11 -16.95 -20.10
N LEU A 387 4.68 -17.71 -19.09
CA LEU A 387 3.58 -17.35 -18.20
C LEU A 387 4.03 -16.61 -16.92
N PRO A 388 3.20 -15.68 -16.41
CA PRO A 388 1.94 -15.19 -16.99
C PRO A 388 2.20 -14.32 -18.24
N PHE A 389 1.18 -14.14 -19.07
CA PHE A 389 1.24 -13.30 -20.27
C PHE A 389 1.87 -11.94 -19.96
N LYS A 390 2.90 -11.57 -20.74
CA LYS A 390 3.58 -10.28 -20.64
C LYS A 390 3.46 -9.52 -21.94
N LYS A 391 2.88 -8.33 -21.89
CA LYS A 391 2.93 -7.40 -23.02
C LYS A 391 4.39 -7.06 -23.37
N PRO A 392 4.72 -6.96 -24.67
CA PRO A 392 6.01 -6.45 -25.10
C PRO A 392 6.30 -5.08 -24.46
N LYS A 393 7.47 -4.92 -23.85
CA LYS A 393 7.85 -3.65 -23.23
C LYS A 393 8.11 -2.60 -24.31
N LYS A 394 7.48 -1.43 -24.18
CA LYS A 394 7.87 -0.24 -24.95
C LYS A 394 9.24 0.26 -24.47
N ALA A 395 10.00 0.87 -25.37
CA ALA A 395 11.23 1.55 -24.99
C ALA A 395 10.94 2.61 -23.93
N VAL A 396 11.73 2.62 -22.86
CA VAL A 396 11.61 3.61 -21.78
C VAL A 396 12.18 4.93 -22.30
N PRO A 397 11.38 6.03 -22.36
CA PRO A 397 11.86 7.29 -22.90
C PRO A 397 13.00 7.86 -22.06
N VAL A 398 13.97 8.50 -22.73
CA VAL A 398 15.07 9.23 -22.09
C VAL A 398 14.75 10.72 -22.15
N LYS A 399 14.80 11.38 -21.00
CA LYS A 399 14.58 12.81 -20.83
C LYS A 399 15.85 13.47 -20.31
N SER A 400 16.05 14.75 -20.64
CA SER A 400 17.18 15.53 -20.14
C SER A 400 16.68 16.67 -19.26
N ALA A 401 17.40 16.96 -18.18
CA ALA A 401 17.12 18.09 -17.30
C ALA A 401 18.42 18.59 -16.64
N GLN A 402 18.39 19.79 -16.07
CA GLN A 402 19.50 20.40 -15.35
C GLN A 402 19.16 20.57 -13.87
N ILE A 403 20.14 20.33 -13.01
CA ILE A 403 20.01 20.51 -11.55
C ILE A 403 20.76 21.77 -11.16
N LEU A 404 20.11 22.68 -10.42
CA LEU A 404 20.77 23.82 -9.80
C LEU A 404 21.30 23.43 -8.42
N VAL A 405 22.60 23.57 -8.20
CA VAL A 405 23.21 23.40 -6.88
C VAL A 405 23.77 24.74 -6.43
N LEU A 406 23.15 25.34 -5.41
CA LEU A 406 23.69 26.53 -4.76
C LEU A 406 24.34 26.11 -3.45
N ARG A 407 25.61 26.48 -3.28
CA ARG A 407 26.38 26.22 -2.07
C ARG A 407 26.90 27.53 -1.48
N HIS A 408 26.74 27.67 -0.17
CA HIS A 408 27.45 28.68 0.63
C HIS A 408 28.08 27.95 1.82
N HIS A 409 29.40 27.80 1.80
CA HIS A 409 30.13 26.96 2.76
C HIS A 409 29.53 25.54 2.87
N ASN A 410 28.97 25.17 4.03
CA ASN A 410 28.36 23.87 4.30
C ASN A 410 26.83 23.89 4.21
N GLN A 411 26.25 24.89 3.55
CA GLN A 411 24.81 25.01 3.33
C GLN A 411 24.47 24.83 1.85
N TRP A 412 23.34 24.18 1.59
CA TRP A 412 22.82 23.93 0.25
C TRP A 412 21.37 24.38 0.13
N LEU A 413 20.99 24.88 -1.05
CA LEU A 413 19.60 25.16 -1.38
C LEU A 413 18.84 23.85 -1.61
N TRP A 414 17.75 23.67 -0.87
CA TRP A 414 16.79 22.59 -1.07
C TRP A 414 15.41 23.17 -1.44
N GLN A 415 14.69 22.45 -2.29
CA GLN A 415 13.31 22.77 -2.66
C GLN A 415 12.42 21.58 -2.31
N GLN A 416 11.31 21.84 -1.62
CA GLN A 416 10.28 20.82 -1.42
C GLN A 416 9.39 20.75 -2.68
N ARG A 417 9.18 19.53 -3.18
CA ARG A 417 8.29 19.31 -4.33
C ARG A 417 6.83 19.35 -3.90
N PRO A 418 5.90 19.77 -4.78
CA PRO A 418 4.46 19.67 -4.53
C PRO A 418 4.05 18.27 -4.06
N ASN A 419 2.98 18.13 -3.28
CA ASN A 419 2.54 16.82 -2.76
C ASN A 419 2.09 15.84 -3.86
N SER A 420 1.82 16.32 -5.07
CA SER A 420 1.45 15.55 -6.26
C SER A 420 2.64 15.36 -7.21
N GLY A 421 2.55 14.34 -8.07
CA GLY A 421 3.54 14.06 -9.10
C GLY A 421 4.81 13.35 -8.59
N LEU A 422 5.88 13.45 -9.38
CA LEU A 422 7.15 12.79 -9.11
C LEU A 422 7.77 13.29 -7.81
N TRP A 423 8.16 12.36 -6.92
CA TRP A 423 8.76 12.66 -5.62
C TRP A 423 7.93 13.63 -4.76
N GLY A 424 6.61 13.60 -4.89
CA GLY A 424 5.78 14.62 -4.25
C GLY A 424 5.96 14.70 -2.74
N GLY A 425 6.10 15.91 -2.21
CA GLY A 425 6.34 16.20 -0.79
C GLY A 425 7.78 15.96 -0.30
N LEU A 426 8.72 15.54 -1.19
CA LEU A 426 10.13 15.37 -0.84
C LEU A 426 10.93 16.63 -1.10
N TRP A 427 11.99 16.79 -0.32
CA TRP A 427 13.05 17.75 -0.58
C TRP A 427 13.99 17.24 -1.66
N CYS A 428 14.26 18.07 -2.67
CA CYS A 428 15.24 17.80 -3.71
C CYS A 428 16.01 19.08 -4.06
N LEU A 429 17.09 18.93 -4.82
CA LEU A 429 17.72 20.05 -5.51
C LEU A 429 16.76 20.55 -6.61
N PRO A 430 16.70 21.86 -6.91
CA PRO A 430 15.88 22.36 -8.01
C PRO A 430 16.25 21.71 -9.35
N ILE A 431 15.24 21.23 -10.10
CA ILE A 431 15.40 20.54 -11.39
C ILE A 431 14.63 21.30 -12.46
N PHE A 432 15.28 21.58 -13.57
CA PHE A 432 14.73 22.29 -14.72
C PHE A 432 14.79 21.41 -15.96
N GLU A 433 13.63 21.05 -16.52
CA GLU A 433 13.57 20.33 -17.80
C GLU A 433 13.87 21.28 -18.98
N ASN A 434 13.61 22.57 -18.80
CA ASN A 434 13.91 23.62 -19.75
C ASN A 434 15.20 24.37 -19.37
N ARG A 435 16.19 24.35 -20.27
CA ARG A 435 17.50 24.99 -20.04
C ARG A 435 17.41 26.53 -20.00
N ASP A 436 16.45 27.11 -20.71
CA ASP A 436 16.30 28.56 -20.79
C ASP A 436 15.77 29.12 -19.46
N GLU A 437 14.87 28.41 -18.79
CA GLU A 437 14.37 28.75 -17.45
C GLU A 437 15.50 28.82 -16.42
N LEU A 438 16.38 27.81 -16.41
CA LEU A 438 17.55 27.82 -15.51
C LEU A 438 18.50 28.97 -15.85
N THR A 439 18.73 29.22 -17.13
CA THR A 439 19.62 30.30 -17.58
C THR A 439 19.10 31.67 -17.14
N GLN A 440 17.80 31.93 -17.34
CA GLN A 440 17.15 33.16 -16.90
C GLN A 440 17.19 33.31 -15.37
N LEU A 441 16.96 32.21 -14.64
CA LEU A 441 17.07 32.21 -13.19
C LEU A 441 18.48 32.58 -12.73
N CYS A 442 19.51 31.91 -13.28
CA CYS A 442 20.90 32.19 -12.95
C CYS A 442 21.26 33.66 -13.21
N GLN A 443 20.83 34.22 -14.34
CA GLN A 443 21.01 35.65 -14.66
C GLN A 443 20.31 36.55 -13.64
N SER A 444 19.06 36.25 -13.31
CA SER A 444 18.29 37.04 -12.35
C SER A 444 18.92 37.03 -10.95
N LEU A 445 19.52 35.90 -10.55
CA LEU A 445 20.20 35.73 -9.26
C LEU A 445 21.64 36.27 -9.27
N GLY A 446 22.14 36.76 -10.41
CA GLY A 446 23.51 37.22 -10.55
C GLY A 446 24.55 36.09 -10.40
N LEU A 447 24.17 34.84 -10.69
CA LEU A 447 25.07 33.69 -10.67
C LEU A 447 25.96 33.73 -11.91
N LYS A 448 27.26 34.01 -11.72
CA LYS A 448 28.18 34.29 -12.83
C LYS A 448 29.02 33.09 -13.28
N GLN A 449 29.45 32.24 -12.35
CA GLN A 449 30.39 31.17 -12.67
C GLN A 449 29.95 29.84 -12.06
N VAL A 450 29.81 28.84 -12.92
CA VAL A 450 29.65 27.45 -12.51
C VAL A 450 30.99 26.98 -11.93
N SER A 451 31.00 26.61 -10.66
CA SER A 451 32.17 26.10 -9.95
C SER A 451 32.46 24.64 -10.27
N GLN A 452 31.41 23.82 -10.43
CA GLN A 452 31.51 22.37 -10.67
C GLN A 452 30.33 21.87 -11.50
N ARG A 453 30.54 20.76 -12.21
CA ARG A 453 29.51 20.05 -12.96
C ARG A 453 29.53 18.56 -12.67
N ALA A 454 28.36 17.92 -12.73
CA ALA A 454 28.26 16.47 -12.65
C ALA A 454 27.14 15.97 -13.56
N GLU A 455 27.36 14.83 -14.21
CA GLU A 455 26.33 14.13 -14.97
C GLU A 455 25.78 12.96 -14.16
N ILE A 456 24.46 12.83 -14.13
CA ILE A 456 23.76 11.81 -13.34
C ILE A 456 22.69 11.16 -14.22
N SER A 457 22.78 9.85 -14.39
CA SER A 457 21.71 9.05 -15.00
C SER A 457 20.84 8.45 -13.90
N HIS A 458 19.54 8.74 -13.92
CA HIS A 458 18.58 8.22 -12.95
C HIS A 458 17.37 7.60 -13.64
N SER A 459 17.15 6.30 -13.44
CA SER A 459 16.07 5.56 -14.10
C SER A 459 14.87 5.34 -13.20
N PHE A 460 13.69 5.70 -13.71
CA PHE A 460 12.39 5.31 -13.18
C PHE A 460 11.82 4.15 -14.01
N THR A 461 10.72 3.57 -13.55
CA THR A 461 10.01 2.52 -14.30
C THR A 461 9.41 3.01 -15.62
N HIS A 462 9.15 4.32 -15.76
CA HIS A 462 8.42 4.91 -16.89
C HIS A 462 9.25 5.89 -17.73
N PHE A 463 10.43 6.33 -17.27
CA PHE A 463 11.42 7.08 -18.07
C PHE A 463 12.80 7.03 -17.40
N THR A 464 13.86 7.41 -18.13
CA THR A 464 15.19 7.67 -17.55
C THR A 464 15.54 9.14 -17.70
N TRP A 465 16.03 9.76 -16.63
CA TRP A 465 16.59 11.12 -16.67
C TRP A 465 18.10 11.09 -16.87
N GLN A 466 18.58 11.90 -17.80
CA GLN A 466 19.96 12.35 -17.89
C GLN A 466 20.04 13.77 -17.34
N LEU A 467 20.70 13.92 -16.19
CA LEU A 467 20.75 15.15 -15.41
C LEU A 467 22.14 15.75 -15.50
N GLU A 468 22.23 17.04 -15.80
CA GLU A 468 23.45 17.83 -15.66
C GLU A 468 23.31 18.74 -14.43
N ALA A 469 24.06 18.46 -13.37
CA ALA A 469 24.11 19.32 -12.21
C ALA A 469 25.11 20.46 -12.41
N LEU A 470 24.67 21.70 -12.19
CA LEU A 470 25.46 22.91 -12.26
C LEU A 470 25.59 23.51 -10.86
N CYS A 471 26.82 23.54 -10.34
CA CYS A 471 27.11 24.04 -9.00
C CYS A 471 27.60 25.48 -9.03
N PHE A 472 27.05 26.32 -8.16
CA PHE A 472 27.45 27.71 -7.96
C PHE A 472 27.82 27.93 -6.49
N GLU A 473 28.96 28.56 -6.26
CA GLU A 473 29.25 29.19 -4.97
C GLU A 473 28.51 30.52 -4.93
N VAL A 474 27.77 30.73 -3.85
CA VAL A 474 27.10 32.01 -3.59
C VAL A 474 27.77 32.68 -2.40
N ASP A 475 28.01 33.98 -2.49
CA ASP A 475 28.53 34.76 -1.37
C ASP A 475 27.43 35.11 -0.35
N ALA A 476 27.80 35.67 0.81
CA ALA A 476 26.86 36.01 1.87
C ALA A 476 25.80 37.04 1.43
N ASP A 477 26.16 37.99 0.56
CA ASP A 477 25.26 39.04 0.06
C ASP A 477 24.25 38.45 -0.95
N GLN A 478 24.70 37.50 -1.78
CA GLN A 478 23.85 36.72 -2.70
C GLN A 478 22.94 35.77 -1.93
N LEU A 479 23.40 35.15 -0.84
CA LEU A 479 22.58 34.35 0.04
C LEU A 479 21.46 35.20 0.67
N GLU A 480 21.79 36.39 1.14
CA GLU A 480 20.79 37.34 1.66
C GLU A 480 19.78 37.71 0.57
N HIS A 481 20.23 37.94 -0.67
CA HIS A 481 19.34 38.20 -1.82
C HIS A 481 18.46 36.99 -2.19
N LEU A 482 18.98 35.76 -2.11
CA LEU A 482 18.26 34.51 -2.34
C LEU A 482 17.18 34.26 -1.26
N THR A 483 17.50 34.60 0.00
CA THR A 483 16.54 34.54 1.11
C THR A 483 15.52 35.70 1.12
N CYS A 484 15.83 36.83 0.47
CA CYS A 484 14.95 38.01 0.37
C CYS A 484 14.02 38.02 -0.86
N ARG A 485 14.14 37.07 -1.79
CA ARG A 485 13.23 36.95 -2.96
C ARG A 485 11.96 36.17 -2.67
N THR A 486 11.90 35.49 -1.53
CA THR A 486 10.65 35.18 -0.87
C THR A 486 10.34 36.35 0.05
N THR A 487 9.07 36.77 0.06
CA THR A 487 8.40 37.40 1.20
C THR A 487 9.20 37.27 2.50
N PRO A 488 9.42 38.35 3.27
CA PRO A 488 10.28 38.26 4.46
C PRO A 488 9.84 37.05 5.29
N PRO A 489 10.73 36.06 5.52
CA PRO A 489 10.32 34.78 6.07
C PRO A 489 9.65 35.03 7.41
N ALA A 490 8.48 34.42 7.61
CA ALA A 490 7.82 34.44 8.91
C ALA A 490 8.85 34.03 9.97
N PRO A 491 8.95 34.74 11.10
CA PRO A 491 10.03 34.57 12.05
C PRO A 491 10.07 33.14 12.61
N SER A 492 11.10 32.37 12.23
CA SER A 492 11.52 31.18 12.94
C SER A 492 12.37 31.63 14.13
N GLY A 493 11.77 31.83 15.31
CA GLY A 493 12.60 32.36 16.40
C GLY A 493 12.02 32.55 17.79
N SER A 494 10.73 32.37 18.03
CA SER A 494 10.18 32.50 19.38
C SER A 494 9.08 31.47 19.59
N GLN A 495 9.12 30.79 20.75
CA GLN A 495 8.04 29.92 21.18
C GLN A 495 6.82 30.80 21.50
N LEU A 496 6.03 31.11 20.47
CA LEU A 496 4.70 31.65 20.68
C LEU A 496 3.87 30.62 21.48
N PRO A 497 3.05 31.04 22.45
CA PRO A 497 2.26 30.12 23.26
C PRO A 497 1.35 29.25 22.38
N ALA A 498 1.61 27.93 22.34
CA ALA A 498 0.96 27.01 21.40
C ALA A 498 -0.58 27.02 21.50
N SER A 499 -1.13 27.19 22.70
CA SER A 499 -2.58 27.30 22.94
C SER A 499 -3.18 28.54 22.28
N GLN A 500 -2.51 29.69 22.37
CA GLN A 500 -2.98 30.95 21.78
C GLN A 500 -2.80 30.95 20.26
N VAL A 501 -1.72 30.33 19.75
CA VAL A 501 -1.54 30.12 18.30
C VAL A 501 -2.68 29.26 17.75
N GLN A 502 -3.02 28.14 18.42
CA GLN A 502 -4.12 27.29 17.98
C GLN A 502 -5.48 28.02 18.06
N GLN A 503 -5.69 28.83 19.08
CA GLN A 503 -6.88 29.67 19.21
C GLN A 503 -7.00 30.63 18.02
N LEU A 504 -5.93 31.37 17.69
CA LEU A 504 -5.91 32.30 16.55
C LEU A 504 -6.14 31.57 15.21
N LYS A 505 -5.55 30.39 15.00
CA LYS A 505 -5.82 29.59 13.80
C LYS A 505 -7.29 29.20 13.64
N ASN A 506 -8.01 29.02 14.74
CA ASN A 506 -9.44 28.69 14.73
C ASN A 506 -10.35 29.93 14.61
N MET A 507 -9.81 31.14 14.73
CA MET A 507 -10.57 32.38 14.59
C MET A 507 -10.76 32.74 13.12
N ARG A 508 -11.90 33.36 12.78
CA ARG A 508 -12.18 33.84 11.44
C ARG A 508 -11.42 35.14 11.17
N LEU A 509 -10.77 35.22 10.02
CA LEU A 509 -10.20 36.47 9.52
C LEU A 509 -11.33 37.44 9.13
N ALA A 510 -11.23 38.69 9.57
CA ALA A 510 -12.19 39.71 9.19
C ALA A 510 -12.06 40.02 7.68
N GLN A 511 -13.19 40.11 6.98
CA GLN A 511 -13.23 40.49 5.56
C GLN A 511 -12.70 41.92 5.31
N GLN A 512 -12.62 42.73 6.37
CA GLN A 512 -12.28 44.14 6.34
C GLN A 512 -11.26 44.49 7.45
N LEU A 513 -10.06 44.90 7.04
CA LEU A 513 -8.99 45.36 7.96
C LEU A 513 -8.89 46.89 7.98
N PRO A 514 -8.66 47.52 9.15
CA PRO A 514 -8.53 48.97 9.26
C PRO A 514 -7.19 49.43 8.68
N VAL A 515 -7.11 50.69 8.26
CA VAL A 515 -5.84 51.31 7.85
C VAL A 515 -4.94 51.47 9.09
N PRO A 516 -3.74 50.85 9.11
CA PRO A 516 -2.91 50.80 10.31
C PRO A 516 -2.14 52.09 10.62
N VAL A 517 -2.43 53.23 9.98
CA VAL A 517 -1.71 54.51 10.19
C VAL A 517 -2.67 55.60 10.66
N GLN A 518 -2.29 56.28 11.75
CA GLN A 518 -3.11 57.34 12.34
C GLN A 518 -3.43 58.46 11.35
N GLY A 519 -4.72 58.80 11.24
CA GLY A 519 -5.18 59.93 10.44
C GLY A 519 -5.17 59.71 8.93
N ILE A 520 -4.61 58.59 8.46
CA ILE A 520 -4.69 58.20 7.05
C ILE A 520 -6.02 57.49 6.82
N LYS A 521 -6.84 58.12 5.99
CA LYS A 521 -8.05 57.50 5.46
C LYS A 521 -7.70 56.82 4.15
N ARG A 522 -8.43 55.75 3.83
CA ARG A 522 -8.29 54.95 2.61
C ARG A 522 -8.19 55.74 1.28
N HIS A 523 -8.84 56.91 1.15
CA HIS A 523 -8.80 57.75 -0.05
C HIS A 523 -7.43 58.40 -0.28
N GLY A 524 -6.57 58.39 0.74
CA GLY A 524 -5.16 58.77 0.64
C GLY A 524 -4.20 57.59 0.40
N LEU A 525 -4.72 56.37 0.21
CA LEU A 525 -3.91 55.20 -0.12
C LEU A 525 -3.76 55.07 -1.63
N THR A 526 -2.56 54.70 -2.06
CA THR A 526 -2.28 54.33 -3.45
C THR A 526 -1.93 52.85 -3.47
N ASP A 527 -2.60 52.08 -4.33
CA ASP A 527 -2.21 50.70 -4.54
C ASP A 527 -0.81 50.66 -5.16
N THR A 528 0.08 49.98 -4.46
CA THR A 528 1.47 49.80 -4.86
C THR A 528 1.80 48.33 -5.02
N TRP A 529 0.84 47.42 -4.87
CA TRP A 529 1.03 45.98 -5.01
C TRP A 529 1.45 45.64 -6.44
N GLY A 530 2.48 44.82 -6.61
CA GLY A 530 3.04 44.44 -7.91
C GLY A 530 3.89 45.52 -8.60
N ALA A 531 4.04 46.71 -8.01
CA ALA A 531 4.89 47.75 -8.58
C ALA A 531 6.36 47.32 -8.65
N SER A 532 7.04 47.65 -9.75
CA SER A 532 8.48 47.39 -9.91
C SER A 532 9.29 48.11 -8.83
N ARG A 533 10.24 47.39 -8.22
CA ARG A 533 11.21 47.91 -7.25
C ARG A 533 12.64 47.58 -7.71
N SER A 534 13.61 48.19 -7.06
CA SER A 534 15.03 47.94 -7.34
C SER A 534 15.38 46.46 -7.30
N SER A 535 16.30 46.04 -8.17
CA SER A 535 16.82 44.67 -8.28
C SER A 535 15.79 43.61 -8.71
N GLY A 536 14.81 43.98 -9.55
CA GLY A 536 13.87 43.04 -10.17
C GLY A 536 12.78 42.50 -9.25
N ARG A 537 12.51 43.20 -8.14
CA ARG A 537 11.49 42.82 -7.15
C ARG A 537 10.12 43.38 -7.53
N THR A 538 9.07 42.60 -7.26
CA THR A 538 7.67 43.04 -7.22
C THR A 538 7.30 43.43 -5.80
N HIS A 539 6.54 44.50 -5.64
CA HIS A 539 6.14 45.00 -4.33
C HIS A 539 4.99 44.16 -3.72
N GLU A 540 5.24 43.49 -2.59
CA GLU A 540 4.28 42.56 -1.93
C GLU A 540 3.69 43.16 -0.64
N GLY A 541 3.12 44.36 -0.77
CA GLY A 541 2.44 45.08 0.29
C GLY A 541 1.87 46.41 -0.21
N ILE A 542 1.33 47.20 0.71
CA ILE A 542 0.92 48.57 0.45
C ILE A 542 1.82 49.54 1.21
N ASP A 543 2.33 50.55 0.50
CA ASP A 543 3.08 51.66 1.09
C ASP A 543 2.11 52.78 1.50
N ILE A 544 1.98 52.99 2.80
CA ILE A 544 1.11 53.98 3.40
C ILE A 544 1.96 55.19 3.79
N LEU A 545 2.00 56.20 2.92
CA LEU A 545 2.74 57.44 3.14
C LEU A 545 2.15 58.23 4.32
N ALA A 546 3.01 58.62 5.26
CA ALA A 546 2.65 59.53 6.35
C ALA A 546 3.92 60.18 6.93
N PRO A 547 3.82 61.35 7.58
CA PRO A 547 4.97 61.96 8.24
C PRO A 547 5.68 60.99 9.17
N ARG A 548 7.02 61.01 9.19
CA ARG A 548 7.83 60.25 10.15
C ARG A 548 7.35 60.54 11.58
N GLY A 549 7.22 59.49 12.39
CA GLY A 549 6.68 59.57 13.76
C GLY A 549 5.15 59.43 13.86
N THR A 550 4.41 59.31 12.74
CA THR A 550 2.96 59.05 12.77
C THR A 550 2.68 57.69 13.42
N LYS A 551 1.68 57.59 14.30
CA LYS A 551 1.39 56.34 15.02
C LYS A 551 0.92 55.23 14.07
N VAL A 552 1.43 54.02 14.29
CA VAL A 552 1.04 52.78 13.61
C VAL A 552 0.28 51.88 14.57
N PHE A 553 -0.91 51.45 14.18
CA PHE A 553 -1.80 50.57 14.96
C PHE A 553 -1.87 49.18 14.35
N SER A 554 -2.11 48.16 15.18
CA SER A 554 -2.34 46.80 14.68
C SER A 554 -3.64 46.74 13.88
N ALA A 555 -3.55 46.27 12.63
CA ALA A 555 -4.70 46.02 11.77
C ALA A 555 -5.49 44.76 12.19
N THR A 556 -4.91 43.92 13.04
CA THR A 556 -5.48 42.64 13.46
C THR A 556 -5.37 42.46 14.97
N GLU A 557 -6.10 41.49 15.51
CA GLU A 557 -5.73 40.91 16.81
C GLU A 557 -4.72 39.79 16.60
N GLY A 558 -3.84 39.55 17.56
CA GLY A 558 -2.85 38.50 17.40
C GLY A 558 -1.66 38.58 18.33
N LEU A 559 -0.71 37.70 18.11
CA LEU A 559 0.54 37.63 18.87
C LEU A 559 1.68 38.31 18.12
N VAL A 560 2.38 39.22 18.79
CA VAL A 560 3.63 39.79 18.29
C VAL A 560 4.66 38.67 18.18
N ALA A 561 5.10 38.36 16.98
CA ALA A 561 5.99 37.25 16.71
C ALA A 561 7.45 37.68 16.54
N ASP A 562 7.67 38.91 16.05
CA ASP A 562 9.01 39.44 15.84
C ASP A 562 9.01 40.97 15.81
N LEU A 563 10.09 41.54 16.32
CA LEU A 563 10.39 42.97 16.38
C LEU A 563 11.82 43.28 15.88
N ARG A 564 12.53 42.30 15.32
CA ARG A 564 13.94 42.47 14.92
C ARG A 564 14.10 43.51 13.82
N ASN A 565 15.27 44.13 13.80
CA ASN A 565 15.68 45.00 12.70
C ASN A 565 16.29 44.15 11.57
N ASN A 566 15.98 44.44 10.30
CA ASN A 566 16.58 43.79 9.14
C ASN A 566 16.92 44.79 8.02
N ASN A 567 17.74 44.39 7.05
CA ASN A 567 18.20 45.28 5.98
C ASN A 567 17.09 45.71 5.01
N LEU A 568 16.05 44.88 4.86
CA LEU A 568 14.95 45.10 3.95
C LEU A 568 13.90 46.05 4.54
N GLY A 569 13.14 45.59 5.53
CA GLY A 569 12.09 46.32 6.21
C GLY A 569 12.58 47.24 7.33
N GLY A 570 13.86 47.23 7.70
CA GLY A 570 14.34 48.04 8.81
C GLY A 570 13.76 47.53 10.13
N LYS A 571 13.24 48.45 10.95
CA LYS A 571 12.50 48.05 12.15
C LYS A 571 11.12 47.55 11.74
N VAL A 572 10.81 46.31 12.11
CA VAL A 572 9.55 45.66 11.71
C VAL A 572 8.74 45.20 12.91
N VAL A 573 7.45 44.95 12.69
CA VAL A 573 6.59 44.19 13.60
C VAL A 573 5.96 43.06 12.80
N TRP A 574 6.02 41.84 13.31
CA TRP A 574 5.26 40.70 12.82
C TRP A 574 4.16 40.33 13.81
N ILE A 575 2.94 40.10 13.32
CA ILE A 575 1.82 39.64 14.15
C ILE A 575 1.19 38.39 13.54
N MET A 576 1.10 37.30 14.31
CA MET A 576 0.31 36.11 13.98
C MET A 576 -1.14 36.36 14.38
N GLY A 577 -2.06 36.36 13.42
CA GLY A 577 -3.47 36.70 13.60
C GLY A 577 -4.45 35.56 13.30
N PRO A 578 -5.76 35.87 13.25
CA PRO A 578 -6.82 34.93 12.92
C PRO A 578 -6.56 34.13 11.64
N ALA A 579 -7.08 32.90 11.57
CA ALA A 579 -6.87 31.96 10.46
C ALA A 579 -5.39 31.64 10.16
N GLY A 580 -4.48 31.93 11.11
CA GLY A 580 -3.04 31.73 10.92
C GLY A 580 -2.41 32.73 9.96
N THR A 581 -2.98 33.94 9.83
CA THR A 581 -2.38 35.00 9.02
C THR A 581 -1.13 35.59 9.67
N TRP A 582 -0.20 36.04 8.84
CA TRP A 582 0.96 36.82 9.23
C TRP A 582 0.81 38.25 8.73
N HIS A 583 0.84 39.21 9.65
CA HIS A 583 0.77 40.63 9.35
C HIS A 583 2.15 41.25 9.54
N TYR A 584 2.62 41.96 8.52
CA TYR A 584 3.96 42.54 8.45
C TYR A 584 3.88 44.06 8.40
N TYR A 585 4.59 44.72 9.30
CA TYR A 585 4.69 46.18 9.39
C TYR A 585 6.15 46.56 9.29
N ALA A 586 6.54 47.33 8.28
CA ALA A 586 7.93 47.65 8.00
C ALA A 586 8.19 49.15 7.82
N HIS A 587 9.48 49.46 7.77
CA HIS A 587 10.06 50.80 7.69
C HIS A 587 9.76 51.67 8.90
N LEU A 588 9.49 51.07 10.07
CA LEU A 588 9.14 51.81 11.27
C LEU A 588 10.31 52.67 11.76
N ASP A 589 10.00 53.83 12.33
CA ASP A 589 10.98 54.68 12.98
C ASP A 589 11.34 54.13 14.37
N ASP A 590 10.33 53.63 15.09
CA ASP A 590 10.48 52.89 16.33
C ASP A 590 9.26 52.02 16.64
N HIS A 591 9.43 51.04 17.52
CA HIS A 591 8.32 50.26 18.08
C HIS A 591 7.63 51.02 19.21
N LYS A 592 6.41 50.62 19.57
CA LYS A 592 5.79 51.08 20.82
C LYS A 592 6.70 50.68 21.99
N ARG A 593 7.00 51.63 22.87
CA ARG A 593 7.77 51.37 24.09
C ARG A 593 7.12 50.26 24.92
N GLY A 594 7.89 49.24 25.24
CA GLY A 594 7.45 48.08 26.04
C GLY A 594 6.76 46.97 25.25
N LEU A 595 6.65 47.09 23.91
CA LEU A 595 6.19 46.00 23.07
C LEU A 595 7.26 44.90 23.00
N SER A 596 6.86 43.65 23.24
CA SER A 596 7.74 42.48 23.28
C SER A 596 7.19 41.35 22.42
N VAL A 597 8.08 40.45 21.97
CA VAL A 597 7.67 39.21 21.30
C VAL A 597 6.91 38.33 22.28
N GLY A 598 5.77 37.80 21.85
CA GLY A 598 4.81 37.05 22.67
C GLY A 598 3.65 37.88 23.21
N ASP A 599 3.72 39.21 23.12
CA ASP A 599 2.61 40.07 23.54
C ASP A 599 1.37 39.84 22.67
N TYR A 600 0.20 39.71 23.30
CA TYR A 600 -1.07 39.74 22.60
C TYR A 600 -1.49 41.18 22.36
N VAL A 601 -1.77 41.53 21.11
CA VAL A 601 -2.27 42.85 20.71
C VAL A 601 -3.68 42.73 20.15
N LYS A 602 -4.53 43.69 20.48
CA LYS A 602 -5.87 43.83 19.91
C LYS A 602 -5.79 44.67 18.64
N LYS A 603 -6.76 44.48 17.75
CA LYS A 603 -7.01 45.38 16.62
C LYS A 603 -7.15 46.82 17.15
N GLY A 604 -6.37 47.74 16.59
CA GLY A 604 -6.32 49.15 17.01
C GLY A 604 -5.28 49.48 18.08
N ASP A 605 -4.56 48.50 18.64
CA ASP A 605 -3.49 48.79 19.60
C ASP A 605 -2.30 49.45 18.91
N LEU A 606 -1.67 50.43 19.57
CA LEU A 606 -0.44 51.07 19.09
C LEU A 606 0.69 50.03 19.06
N ILE A 607 1.42 49.94 17.94
CA ILE A 607 2.53 48.99 17.77
C ILE A 607 3.85 49.66 17.34
N GLY A 608 3.81 50.87 16.77
CA GLY A 608 5.01 51.58 16.36
C GLY A 608 4.73 52.94 15.75
N TYR A 609 5.72 53.46 15.04
CA TYR A 609 5.68 54.77 14.40
C TYR A 609 6.22 54.69 12.98
N VAL A 610 5.57 55.38 12.03
CA VAL A 610 5.98 55.47 10.63
C VAL A 610 7.39 56.03 10.54
N GLY A 611 8.23 55.42 9.71
CA GLY A 611 9.59 55.86 9.49
C GLY A 611 10.03 55.64 8.05
N ASN A 612 11.33 55.43 7.88
CA ASN A 612 11.93 55.08 6.61
C ASN A 612 13.15 54.18 6.84
N THR A 613 13.10 53.25 7.81
CA THR A 613 14.25 52.39 8.12
C THR A 613 14.43 51.26 7.10
N GLY A 614 15.57 50.57 7.10
CA GLY A 614 15.86 49.50 6.15
C GLY A 614 16.20 50.04 4.76
N ASN A 615 15.65 49.42 3.71
CA ASN A 615 15.90 49.85 2.33
C ASN A 615 15.15 51.14 1.95
N ALA A 616 14.21 51.59 2.78
CA ALA A 616 13.45 52.84 2.62
C ALA A 616 14.22 54.07 3.09
N ARG A 617 15.46 53.95 3.60
CA ARG A 617 16.22 55.06 4.22
C ARG A 617 16.37 56.33 3.38
N HIS A 618 16.24 56.19 2.06
CA HIS A 618 16.36 57.28 1.09
C HIS A 618 15.02 57.63 0.41
N THR A 619 13.91 57.08 0.88
CA THR A 619 12.57 57.35 0.36
C THR A 619 11.75 58.19 1.34
N ALA A 620 10.59 58.68 0.88
CA ALA A 620 9.65 59.38 1.74
C ALA A 620 9.15 58.46 2.87
N PRO A 621 8.99 58.96 4.11
CA PRO A 621 8.50 58.14 5.21
C PRO A 621 7.15 57.49 4.91
N HIS A 622 7.06 56.18 5.14
CA HIS A 622 5.88 55.37 4.91
C HIS A 622 5.89 54.14 5.82
N LEU A 623 4.71 53.58 6.06
CA LEU A 623 4.57 52.22 6.57
C LEU A 623 4.42 51.29 5.36
N HIS A 624 5.25 50.27 5.28
CA HIS A 624 4.97 49.13 4.41
C HIS A 624 4.13 48.11 5.19
N TYR A 625 2.94 47.78 4.69
CA TYR A 625 2.04 46.81 5.31
C TYR A 625 1.78 45.61 4.40
N GLY A 626 2.03 44.40 4.89
CA GLY A 626 1.82 43.13 4.19
C GLY A 626 0.96 42.15 4.98
N LEU A 627 0.22 41.29 4.28
CA LEU A 627 -0.64 40.25 4.84
C LEU A 627 -0.37 38.92 4.13
N TYR A 628 -0.07 37.86 4.88
CA TYR A 628 0.32 36.55 4.34
C TYR A 628 -0.42 35.41 5.05
N LEU A 629 -0.66 34.29 4.37
CA LEU A 629 -1.29 33.08 4.94
C LEU A 629 -0.29 31.91 5.02
N GLN A 630 -0.50 31.01 5.98
CA GLN A 630 0.44 29.96 6.40
C GLN A 630 0.82 28.91 5.34
N GLU A 631 0.23 28.93 4.14
CA GLU A 631 0.54 27.96 3.06
C GLU A 631 1.43 28.52 1.93
N ALA A 632 1.87 29.78 2.03
CA ALA A 632 2.69 30.41 0.98
C ALA A 632 4.22 30.27 1.16
N LEU A 633 4.70 29.54 2.17
CA LEU A 633 6.12 29.31 2.37
C LEU A 633 6.55 28.01 1.69
N ILE A 634 7.36 28.20 0.64
CA ILE A 634 7.98 27.21 -0.27
C ILE A 634 7.16 26.93 -1.54
N ASN A 635 7.02 27.95 -2.38
CA ASN A 635 7.22 27.81 -3.83
C ASN A 635 7.17 29.21 -4.44
N ARG A 636 8.15 29.58 -5.26
CA ARG A 636 7.92 30.06 -6.64
C ARG A 636 9.18 30.59 -7.31
N LEU A 637 9.35 30.11 -8.53
CA LEU A 637 9.98 30.79 -9.65
C LEU A 637 8.86 31.17 -10.64
N VAL A 638 9.09 32.25 -11.39
CA VAL A 638 8.17 33.24 -11.99
C VAL A 638 7.35 32.77 -13.21
N GLU A 639 6.23 33.44 -13.52
CA GLU A 639 5.75 33.67 -14.91
C GLU A 639 5.13 35.08 -15.10
N PHE A 640 5.29 35.66 -16.30
CA PHE A 640 4.77 36.95 -16.78
C PHE A 640 3.57 36.77 -17.73
N ALA A 641 2.63 37.72 -17.77
CA ALA A 641 1.78 37.99 -18.94
C ALA A 641 1.34 39.46 -18.99
N GLU A 642 1.54 40.14 -20.13
CA GLU A 642 0.91 41.43 -20.46
C GLU A 642 -0.37 41.19 -21.27
N SER A 643 -1.46 41.91 -20.97
CA SER A 643 -2.28 42.57 -22.00
C SER A 643 -3.33 43.53 -21.41
N GLY A 644 -3.47 44.71 -22.02
CA GLY A 644 -4.76 45.39 -22.22
C GLY A 644 -5.25 46.37 -21.15
N ASN A 645 -5.71 47.55 -21.61
CA ASN A 645 -6.31 48.63 -20.82
C ASN A 645 -7.60 48.19 -20.10
N GLN A 646 -7.48 47.64 -18.89
CA GLN A 646 -8.43 47.70 -17.78
C GLN A 646 -7.71 47.19 -16.52
N GLN A 647 -7.67 48.00 -15.45
CA GLN A 647 -6.92 47.68 -14.23
C GLN A 647 -7.55 46.48 -13.50
N LYS A 648 -6.91 45.31 -13.58
CA LYS A 648 -7.14 44.11 -12.76
C LYS A 648 -5.79 43.53 -12.34
N ILE A 649 -5.66 43.13 -11.08
CA ILE A 649 -4.45 42.48 -10.54
C ILE A 649 -4.71 40.97 -10.47
N ILE A 650 -3.87 40.17 -11.13
CA ILE A 650 -3.94 38.71 -11.17
C ILE A 650 -2.79 38.14 -10.34
N LEU A 651 -3.08 37.20 -9.43
CA LEU A 651 -2.08 36.39 -8.75
C LEU A 651 -2.12 34.96 -9.30
N ALA A 652 -1.03 34.55 -9.97
CA ALA A 652 -0.87 33.17 -10.45
C ALA A 652 -0.72 32.17 -9.29
N GLY A 653 -0.95 30.88 -9.55
CA GLY A 653 -0.76 29.79 -8.59
C GLY A 653 -1.60 28.57 -8.94
N GLN A 654 -0.97 27.52 -9.46
CA GLN A 654 -1.64 26.28 -9.87
C GLN A 654 -2.22 25.56 -8.63
N ASN A 655 -3.54 25.67 -8.50
CA ASN A 655 -4.46 25.03 -7.54
C ASN A 655 -4.62 25.72 -6.17
N HIS A 656 -5.37 26.84 -6.23
CA HIS A 656 -6.21 27.52 -5.21
C HIS A 656 -5.49 28.23 -4.05
N GLN A 657 -5.79 29.46 -3.63
CA GLN A 657 -6.41 30.66 -4.19
C GLN A 657 -5.75 31.84 -3.46
N GLY A 658 -5.09 32.74 -4.19
CA GLY A 658 -4.61 34.02 -3.66
C GLY A 658 -5.77 35.00 -3.47
N TRP A 659 -5.76 35.76 -2.38
CA TRP A 659 -6.74 36.84 -2.18
C TRP A 659 -6.26 38.13 -2.87
N ILE A 660 -7.14 38.76 -3.64
CA ILE A 660 -7.09 40.13 -4.10
C ILE A 660 -7.37 41.03 -2.90
N MET A 661 -6.43 41.93 -2.56
CA MET A 661 -6.72 43.02 -1.63
C MET A 661 -7.32 44.17 -2.42
N GLU A 662 -8.58 44.49 -2.17
CA GLU A 662 -9.25 45.64 -2.78
C GLU A 662 -9.56 46.69 -1.70
N ILE A 663 -9.42 47.98 -2.01
CA ILE A 663 -9.67 49.05 -1.03
C ILE A 663 -11.15 49.44 -1.11
N THR A 664 -11.95 49.21 -0.05
CA THR A 664 -13.39 49.53 -0.02
C THR A 664 -13.75 50.50 1.09
N GLU A 665 -15.05 50.70 1.37
CA GLU A 665 -15.63 51.92 1.94
C GLU A 665 -15.12 52.42 3.30
N ASP A 666 -14.46 51.55 4.08
CA ASP A 666 -13.77 51.90 5.34
C ASP A 666 -12.62 50.93 5.69
N ALA A 667 -12.21 50.05 4.76
CA ALA A 667 -11.32 48.93 5.07
C ALA A 667 -10.56 48.37 3.85
N LEU A 668 -9.51 47.59 4.13
CA LEU A 668 -8.89 46.66 3.17
C LEU A 668 -9.80 45.42 3.04
N LEU A 669 -10.40 45.22 1.86
CA LEU A 669 -11.20 44.04 1.50
C LEU A 669 -10.28 42.89 1.09
N ILE A 670 -10.59 41.69 1.56
CA ILE A 670 -9.89 40.45 1.19
C ILE A 670 -10.83 39.64 0.28
N SER A 671 -10.53 39.49 -1.01
CA SER A 671 -11.38 38.79 -2.01
C SER A 671 -10.65 37.59 -2.66
N THR A 672 -11.21 36.38 -2.67
CA THR A 672 -10.60 35.22 -3.39
C THR A 672 -10.88 35.35 -4.89
N GLY A 673 -9.90 35.79 -5.69
CA GLY A 673 -10.09 36.04 -7.12
C GLY A 673 -10.56 34.81 -7.93
N PHE A 674 -11.87 34.65 -8.11
CA PHE A 674 -12.47 33.76 -9.11
C PHE A 674 -13.00 34.60 -10.27
N ALA A 675 -12.11 34.99 -11.18
CA ALA A 675 -12.52 35.61 -12.43
C ALA A 675 -11.50 35.24 -13.50
N GLU A 676 -11.67 34.09 -14.16
CA GLU A 676 -10.99 33.90 -15.45
C GLU A 676 -11.51 32.78 -16.35
N LYS A 677 -12.37 31.85 -15.90
CA LYS A 677 -12.73 30.68 -16.73
C LYS A 677 -14.14 30.61 -17.33
N THR A 678 -15.08 31.48 -17.00
CA THR A 678 -16.48 31.31 -17.48
C THR A 678 -17.17 32.56 -18.04
N GLY A 679 -16.56 33.75 -17.98
CA GLY A 679 -17.22 34.99 -18.44
C GLY A 679 -18.52 35.32 -17.70
N LYS A 680 -18.74 34.71 -16.53
CA LYS A 680 -19.90 34.90 -15.65
C LYS A 680 -19.40 35.07 -14.23
N ASP A 681 -19.95 36.03 -13.50
CA ASP A 681 -19.64 36.26 -12.09
C ASP A 681 -20.32 35.17 -11.26
N VAL A 682 -19.53 34.38 -10.52
CA VAL A 682 -20.02 33.28 -9.66
C VAL A 682 -19.80 33.67 -8.21
N TRP A 683 -20.86 33.56 -7.40
CA TRP A 683 -20.85 33.91 -5.97
C TRP A 683 -21.09 32.67 -5.12
N ILE A 684 -20.38 32.56 -3.99
CA ILE A 684 -20.53 31.47 -3.01
C ILE A 684 -21.17 32.04 -1.75
N ASN A 685 -22.32 31.49 -1.34
CA ASN A 685 -22.94 31.83 -0.07
C ASN A 685 -22.36 30.94 1.05
N PHE A 686 -21.71 31.57 2.03
CA PHE A 686 -20.97 30.91 3.10
C PHE A 686 -21.84 30.42 4.28
N SER A 687 -23.17 30.42 4.16
CA SER A 687 -24.03 30.06 5.29
C SER A 687 -24.13 28.56 5.60
N ASP A 688 -23.72 27.65 4.70
CA ASP A 688 -23.59 26.20 5.01
C ASP A 688 -22.65 25.49 4.03
N LEU A 689 -21.44 25.14 4.50
CA LEU A 689 -20.37 24.55 3.67
C LEU A 689 -20.56 23.05 3.34
N GLU A 690 -21.66 22.42 3.77
CA GLU A 690 -21.98 21.04 3.41
C GLU A 690 -22.99 20.92 2.24
N HIS A 691 -23.62 22.02 1.79
CA HIS A 691 -24.61 21.98 0.70
C HIS A 691 -24.50 23.16 -0.29
N ALA A 692 -23.31 23.73 -0.48
CA ALA A 692 -23.12 24.93 -1.30
C ALA A 692 -23.66 24.76 -2.74
N GLN A 693 -24.75 25.46 -3.08
CA GLN A 693 -25.19 25.67 -4.45
C GLN A 693 -24.49 26.90 -5.00
N LEU A 694 -23.87 26.75 -6.17
CA LEU A 694 -23.25 27.87 -6.88
C LEU A 694 -24.35 28.65 -7.60
N PHE A 695 -24.21 29.96 -7.74
CA PHE A 695 -25.12 30.80 -8.53
C PHE A 695 -24.30 31.71 -9.43
N TYR A 696 -24.84 32.00 -10.62
CA TYR A 696 -24.30 32.99 -11.55
C TYR A 696 -25.35 34.07 -11.84
N TRP A 697 -24.88 35.29 -12.12
CA TRP A 697 -25.76 36.37 -12.59
C TRP A 697 -25.95 36.24 -14.11
N ASP A 698 -27.19 36.01 -14.55
CA ASP A 698 -27.51 35.88 -15.97
C ASP A 698 -27.77 37.26 -16.59
N ASN A 699 -26.73 37.84 -17.19
CA ASN A 699 -26.81 39.15 -17.85
C ASN A 699 -27.85 39.23 -18.98
N GLN A 700 -28.30 38.11 -19.56
CA GLN A 700 -29.35 38.15 -20.59
C GLN A 700 -30.75 38.35 -20.00
N HIS A 701 -30.95 37.94 -18.74
CA HIS A 701 -32.26 37.93 -18.10
C HIS A 701 -32.31 38.79 -16.82
N ASP A 702 -31.18 39.40 -16.44
CA ASP A 702 -31.00 40.27 -15.27
C ASP A 702 -31.48 39.62 -13.95
N GLN A 703 -31.10 38.35 -13.74
CA GLN A 703 -31.49 37.57 -12.56
C GLN A 703 -30.40 36.58 -12.11
N TRP A 704 -30.47 36.14 -10.84
CA TRP A 704 -29.61 35.09 -10.29
C TRP A 704 -30.11 33.69 -10.71
N ALA A 705 -29.22 32.87 -11.26
CA ALA A 705 -29.52 31.50 -11.68
C ALA A 705 -28.56 30.48 -11.01
N PRO A 706 -29.04 29.29 -10.59
CA PRO A 706 -28.18 28.27 -9.99
C PRO A 706 -27.21 27.68 -11.03
N PHE A 707 -25.97 27.49 -10.60
CA PHE A 707 -24.86 26.90 -11.33
C PHE A 707 -24.61 25.50 -10.74
N THR A 708 -24.72 24.48 -11.57
CA THR A 708 -24.39 23.09 -11.18
C THR A 708 -23.08 22.74 -11.88
N LEU A 709 -22.08 22.29 -11.11
CA LEU A 709 -20.72 22.01 -11.56
C LEU A 709 -20.65 20.88 -12.60
#